data_AF-A0A243Q8G6-F1
#
_entry.id   AF-A0A243Q8G6-F1
#
_cell.length_a   1.000
_cell.length_b   1.000
_cell.length_c   1.000
_cell.angle_alpha   90.00
_cell.angle_beta   90.00
_cell.angle_gamma   90.00
#
_symmetry.space_group_name_H-M   'P 1'
#
loop_
_entity.id
_entity.type
_entity.pdbx_description
1 polymer ?
#
loop_
_entity_poly.entity_id
_entity_poly.type
_entity_poly.pdbx_seq_one_letter_code
_entity_poly.pdbx_strand_id
1 'polypeptide(L)'
;MSDRDRPRREGRGQRDTRGQRDGGRGGRPDRPGRDRGSDRGSRQPGPPLPDDVAASDLDPEVRRDLLTLDKANAEIVARHLVMVSRILLEDPAQALEHARAARARASRVGVVRETVGIAAYNAGEWQESATELRAAKRITGNPALLPLIADCERGLGRPERAVEIARGDEGRSLTGEDATEMRIVEAGARMDLGEPEKAVVTLQAENLTPGQLGTGPARLFYAYASALEAAGRRDDAITWFMNAAAADVDDVTDAEFRLTELADDDVPGHARPVNGAAADIDSRPVPVTDVEPSAAPAPDTEAPAAPGESSVEPATSNPEADTLPRDIETVAGTADLSQTSTPPESAVHVDEDEAGPGADAETVPTHEVVAESTIVEGVPNPLTTLEDASEPPVSEASTSVASTSVASTSDASVAGDTGDVVTLVDRHDALLLDLDGTVFAGHRALPNALDALARLAIPRYFVTNNASRRPSEVAAHLRELGFEATDELVVTSAQSGARLLSEHLEPGSRALVIGTDGLAQEVREVGVGVTRSADDRPAAVIQGHSPGTGWAQLSEAALAIRAGALWIATNVDATLPSERGLLVGNGSMVAALRNATGKEPMVAGKPAAPLMADAIARARASAPLVVGDRLDTDIEGGHAVGIESALVLTGVSTVDDLLAAPPEQRPTYVLEDLAGLFVDIEAVRVADQPGWEIEVDGSTVRVAGSGAVAGLVPALAAVTWSAVDAGSADPTELRVVAEGVARTKLESLGVTLVG
;
A
#
# COMPACT_ATOMS: atom_id res chain seq x y z
N MET A 1 55.13 -45.38 32.00
CA MET A 1 55.01 -44.91 33.40
C MET A 1 53.68 -44.18 33.47
N SER A 2 52.64 -44.71 34.13
CA SER A 2 52.48 -44.88 35.59
C SER A 2 52.02 -43.58 36.26
N ASP A 3 51.05 -43.57 37.18
CA ASP A 3 50.17 -44.67 37.64
C ASP A 3 48.98 -44.15 38.46
N ARG A 4 47.84 -44.88 38.45
CA ARG A 4 46.81 -44.93 39.52
C ARG A 4 46.09 -43.62 39.94
N ASP A 5 44.99 -43.65 40.71
CA ASP A 5 44.36 -44.75 41.45
C ASP A 5 42.81 -44.77 41.44
N ARG A 6 42.20 -45.86 41.96
CA ARG A 6 40.75 -46.08 42.13
C ARG A 6 40.43 -46.92 43.39
N PRO A 7 39.37 -46.55 44.14
CA PRO A 7 38.44 -47.50 44.77
C PRO A 7 37.13 -47.61 43.94
N ARG A 8 36.52 -48.78 43.65
CA ARG A 8 35.90 -49.83 44.50
C ARG A 8 34.55 -49.38 45.10
N ARG A 9 33.47 -50.21 45.16
CA ARG A 9 33.31 -51.66 44.88
C ARG A 9 31.82 -52.10 44.76
N GLU A 10 31.59 -53.22 44.04
CA GLU A 10 30.56 -54.31 44.23
C GLU A 10 29.07 -54.02 44.57
N GLY A 11 28.07 -54.79 44.08
CA GLY A 11 28.07 -55.86 43.06
C GLY A 11 26.99 -56.96 43.24
N ARG A 12 26.98 -57.95 42.33
CA ARG A 12 26.18 -59.22 42.27
C ARG A 12 24.71 -59.08 41.83
N GLY A 13 24.09 -60.05 41.12
CA GLY A 13 24.56 -61.34 40.56
C GLY A 13 23.69 -61.78 39.35
N GLN A 14 24.21 -62.56 38.38
CA GLN A 14 24.14 -64.04 38.29
C GLN A 14 22.71 -64.59 38.03
N ARG A 15 22.44 -65.50 37.07
CA ARG A 15 23.30 -66.41 36.24
C ARG A 15 22.56 -67.04 35.03
N ASP A 16 23.31 -67.60 34.07
CA ASP A 16 23.23 -68.91 33.36
C ASP A 16 21.88 -69.66 33.14
N THR A 17 21.62 -70.52 32.12
CA THR A 17 22.15 -70.79 30.76
C THR A 17 21.30 -71.90 30.05
N ARG A 18 21.25 -71.90 28.70
CA ARG A 18 21.16 -73.08 27.75
C ARG A 18 19.92 -74.01 27.73
N GLY A 19 19.72 -74.67 26.57
CA GLY A 19 18.74 -75.74 26.30
C GLY A 19 17.85 -75.43 25.08
N GLN A 20 18.14 -75.71 23.80
CA GLN A 20 18.68 -76.87 23.05
C GLN A 20 17.55 -77.54 22.19
N ARG A 21 17.89 -78.38 21.20
CA ARG A 21 17.14 -78.57 19.93
C ARG A 21 16.19 -79.78 19.86
N ASP A 22 15.48 -79.85 18.73
CA ASP A 22 14.73 -80.97 18.12
C ASP A 22 13.35 -81.26 18.74
N GLY A 23 12.35 -81.77 17.99
CA GLY A 23 12.28 -82.02 16.55
C GLY A 23 11.29 -83.14 16.19
N GLY A 24 10.12 -82.82 15.61
CA GLY A 24 9.10 -83.82 15.29
C GLY A 24 7.92 -83.30 14.44
N ARG A 25 7.36 -84.17 13.59
CA ARG A 25 6.20 -83.87 12.71
C ARG A 25 4.87 -84.24 13.38
N GLY A 26 3.80 -83.49 13.11
CA GLY A 26 2.44 -83.96 13.35
C GLY A 26 1.33 -82.96 12.98
N GLY A 27 0.43 -83.34 12.07
CA GLY A 27 -0.94 -82.82 11.92
C GLY A 27 -1.15 -81.35 11.50
N ARG A 28 -1.72 -81.14 10.30
CA ARG A 28 -2.65 -80.00 10.08
C ARG A 28 -3.99 -80.34 10.74
N PRO A 29 -4.68 -79.33 11.31
CA PRO A 29 -5.96 -78.96 10.72
C PRO A 29 -5.98 -77.48 10.31
N ASP A 30 -6.94 -77.11 9.47
CA ASP A 30 -7.01 -75.80 8.85
C ASP A 30 -7.35 -74.67 9.85
N ARG A 31 -6.82 -73.48 9.55
CA ARG A 31 -7.21 -72.21 10.19
C ARG A 31 -7.54 -71.20 9.09
N PRO A 32 -8.57 -70.35 9.27
CA PRO A 32 -8.97 -69.37 8.27
C PRO A 32 -7.84 -68.35 8.02
N GLY A 33 -7.86 -67.75 6.82
CA GLY A 33 -6.87 -66.78 6.40
C GLY A 33 -6.77 -65.62 7.38
N ARG A 34 -5.67 -65.55 8.13
CA ARG A 34 -5.35 -64.37 8.93
C ARG A 34 -4.68 -63.38 8.00
N ASP A 35 -5.48 -62.45 7.50
CA ASP A 35 -5.03 -61.43 6.57
C ASP A 35 -3.79 -60.72 7.08
N ARG A 36 -2.81 -60.51 6.19
CA ARG A 36 -1.65 -59.66 6.52
C ARG A 36 -2.09 -58.21 6.38
N GLY A 37 -2.87 -57.75 7.36
CA GLY A 37 -3.11 -56.33 7.57
C GLY A 37 -1.76 -55.63 7.64
N SER A 38 -1.39 -54.95 6.55
CA SER A 38 -0.22 -54.10 6.48
C SER A 38 -0.29 -53.10 7.63
N ASP A 39 0.80 -52.93 8.37
CA ASP A 39 0.86 -51.99 9.48
C ASP A 39 0.63 -50.56 8.96
N ARG A 40 -0.63 -50.11 8.98
CA ARG A 40 -1.05 -48.76 8.58
C ARG A 40 -0.78 -47.81 9.75
N GLY A 41 0.51 -47.67 10.09
CA GLY A 41 0.99 -46.64 11.00
C GLY A 41 0.40 -45.29 10.61
N SER A 42 -0.04 -44.54 11.62
CA SER A 42 -0.92 -43.38 11.49
C SER A 42 -0.34 -42.27 10.62
N ARG A 43 -0.68 -42.29 9.32
CA ARG A 43 -0.61 -41.10 8.47
C ARG A 43 -1.72 -40.17 8.92
N GLN A 44 -1.38 -39.01 9.48
CA GLN A 44 -2.36 -37.94 9.64
C GLN A 44 -2.95 -37.59 8.25
N PRO A 45 -4.28 -37.42 8.14
CA PRO A 45 -4.84 -36.59 7.09
C PRO A 45 -4.12 -35.23 7.16
N GLY A 46 -3.63 -34.75 6.03
CA GLY A 46 -3.25 -33.35 5.94
C GLY A 46 -4.50 -32.48 5.78
N PRO A 47 -4.34 -31.15 5.73
CA PRO A 47 -5.35 -30.27 5.15
C PRO A 47 -5.77 -30.78 3.75
N PRO A 48 -7.03 -30.51 3.34
CA PRO A 48 -7.56 -30.98 2.06
C PRO A 48 -6.74 -30.42 0.88
N LEU A 49 -6.68 -31.18 -0.22
CA LEU A 49 -6.04 -30.74 -1.46
C LEU A 49 -7.13 -30.41 -2.49
N PRO A 50 -7.30 -29.13 -2.88
CA PRO A 50 -8.21 -28.72 -3.95
C PRO A 50 -7.95 -29.46 -5.28
N ASP A 51 -8.99 -29.79 -6.04
CA ASP A 51 -8.90 -30.62 -7.25
C ASP A 51 -8.25 -29.90 -8.45
N ASP A 52 -8.13 -28.57 -8.40
CA ASP A 52 -7.38 -27.74 -9.36
C ASP A 52 -5.86 -27.72 -9.10
N VAL A 53 -5.40 -28.25 -7.96
CA VAL A 53 -3.98 -28.33 -7.62
C VAL A 53 -3.39 -29.61 -8.19
N ALA A 54 -2.48 -29.53 -9.15
CA ALA A 54 -1.87 -30.69 -9.79
C ALA A 54 -0.36 -30.78 -9.54
N ALA A 55 0.20 -32.01 -9.56
CA ALA A 55 1.65 -32.19 -9.40
C ALA A 55 2.48 -31.62 -10.59
N SER A 56 1.81 -31.26 -11.69
CA SER A 56 2.37 -30.48 -12.80
C SER A 56 2.81 -29.08 -12.40
N ASP A 57 2.14 -28.49 -11.41
CA ASP A 57 2.26 -27.07 -11.10
C ASP A 57 3.50 -26.79 -10.23
N LEU A 58 4.05 -27.84 -9.61
CA LEU A 58 5.32 -27.82 -8.91
C LEU A 58 6.48 -27.68 -9.88
N ASP A 59 7.53 -26.95 -9.49
CA ASP A 59 8.74 -26.78 -10.29
C ASP A 59 9.33 -28.13 -10.80
N PRO A 60 9.77 -28.23 -12.07
CA PRO A 60 10.29 -29.49 -12.63
C PRO A 60 11.53 -30.07 -11.97
N GLU A 61 12.38 -29.25 -11.34
CA GLU A 61 13.57 -29.69 -10.62
C GLU A 61 13.19 -30.21 -9.23
N VAL A 62 12.34 -29.48 -8.50
CA VAL A 62 11.74 -29.97 -7.24
C VAL A 62 10.98 -31.29 -7.46
N ARG A 63 10.29 -31.43 -8.59
CA ARG A 63 9.58 -32.67 -8.98
C ARG A 63 10.54 -33.83 -9.29
N ARG A 64 11.82 -33.59 -9.63
CA ARG A 64 12.83 -34.64 -9.84
C ARG A 64 13.26 -35.29 -8.52
N ASP A 65 13.40 -34.52 -7.44
CA ASP A 65 13.75 -35.07 -6.12
C ASP A 65 12.68 -36.04 -5.58
N LEU A 66 11.42 -35.79 -5.93
CA LEU A 66 10.28 -36.66 -5.61
C LEU A 66 10.28 -38.01 -6.36
N LEU A 67 11.11 -38.19 -7.40
CA LEU A 67 11.25 -39.47 -8.12
C LEU A 67 11.86 -40.59 -7.26
N THR A 68 12.36 -40.27 -6.07
CA THR A 68 12.78 -41.23 -5.05
C THR A 68 11.61 -41.90 -4.31
N LEU A 69 10.37 -41.39 -4.48
CA LEU A 69 9.13 -41.92 -3.91
C LEU A 69 8.39 -42.81 -4.93
N ASP A 70 7.43 -43.62 -4.47
CA ASP A 70 6.48 -44.24 -5.38
C ASP A 70 5.52 -43.18 -5.99
N LYS A 71 5.01 -43.46 -7.20
CA LYS A 71 4.19 -42.49 -7.97
C LYS A 71 3.00 -41.94 -7.19
N ALA A 72 2.36 -42.73 -6.30
CA ALA A 72 1.18 -42.28 -5.57
C ALA A 72 1.54 -41.35 -4.41
N ASN A 73 2.63 -41.63 -3.68
CA ASN A 73 3.11 -40.69 -2.67
C ASN A 73 3.78 -39.45 -3.30
N ALA A 74 4.48 -39.59 -4.44
CA ALA A 74 5.06 -38.46 -5.17
C ALA A 74 4.00 -37.43 -5.60
N GLU A 75 2.88 -37.89 -6.18
CA GLU A 75 1.75 -37.04 -6.59
C GLU A 75 1.16 -36.25 -5.40
N ILE A 76 0.87 -36.93 -4.29
CA ILE A 76 0.26 -36.31 -3.10
C ILE A 76 1.24 -35.34 -2.42
N VAL A 77 2.53 -35.69 -2.34
CA VAL A 77 3.57 -34.80 -1.81
C VAL A 77 3.70 -33.56 -2.69
N ALA A 78 3.74 -33.72 -4.02
CA ALA A 78 3.84 -32.61 -4.95
C ALA A 78 2.66 -31.63 -4.81
N ARG A 79 1.42 -32.12 -4.76
CA ARG A 79 0.23 -31.29 -4.53
C ARG A 79 0.26 -30.54 -3.19
N HIS A 80 0.78 -31.15 -2.12
CA HIS A 80 1.01 -30.42 -0.86
C HIS A 80 2.08 -29.34 -1.00
N LEU A 81 3.20 -29.59 -1.70
CA LEU A 81 4.24 -28.58 -1.92
C LEU A 81 3.73 -27.40 -2.78
N VAL A 82 2.91 -27.65 -3.80
CA VAL A 82 2.22 -26.60 -4.57
C VAL A 82 1.33 -25.75 -3.66
N MET A 83 0.56 -26.36 -2.77
CA MET A 83 -0.24 -25.60 -1.80
C MET A 83 0.62 -24.73 -0.88
N VAL A 84 1.79 -25.20 -0.42
CA VAL A 84 2.74 -24.33 0.30
C VAL A 84 3.13 -23.15 -0.58
N SER A 85 3.58 -23.39 -1.82
CA SER A 85 3.99 -22.32 -2.73
C SER A 85 2.87 -21.33 -3.09
N ARG A 86 1.60 -21.74 -3.05
CA ARG A 86 0.45 -20.84 -3.25
C ARG A 86 0.21 -19.95 -2.02
N ILE A 87 0.14 -20.52 -0.81
CA ILE A 87 -0.40 -19.83 0.38
C ILE A 87 0.66 -19.35 1.39
N LEU A 88 1.96 -19.55 1.15
CA LEU A 88 3.02 -19.28 2.14
C LEU A 88 3.05 -17.85 2.68
N LEU A 89 2.67 -16.85 1.87
CA LEU A 89 2.65 -15.44 2.26
C LEU A 89 1.31 -15.02 2.89
N GLU A 90 0.25 -15.81 2.67
CA GLU A 90 -1.15 -15.48 3.00
C GLU A 90 -1.58 -16.16 4.31
N ASP A 91 -1.25 -17.45 4.47
CA ASP A 91 -1.44 -18.23 5.69
C ASP A 91 -0.22 -19.15 5.92
N PRO A 92 0.86 -18.64 6.54
CA PRO A 92 2.05 -19.42 6.87
C PRO A 92 1.74 -20.65 7.75
N ALA A 93 0.70 -20.59 8.58
CA ALA A 93 0.34 -21.68 9.49
C ALA A 93 -0.28 -22.86 8.72
N GLN A 94 -1.21 -22.59 7.81
CA GLN A 94 -1.77 -23.59 6.90
C GLN A 94 -0.73 -24.08 5.90
N ALA A 95 0.14 -23.20 5.38
CA ALA A 95 1.29 -23.59 4.57
C ALA A 95 2.16 -24.62 5.34
N LEU A 96 2.43 -24.38 6.62
CA LEU A 96 3.14 -25.32 7.47
C LEU A 96 2.37 -26.63 7.71
N GLU A 97 1.03 -26.64 7.76
CA GLU A 97 0.25 -27.88 7.78
C GLU A 97 0.40 -28.70 6.49
N HIS A 98 0.34 -28.06 5.31
CA HIS A 98 0.62 -28.73 4.03
C HIS A 98 2.06 -29.28 3.98
N ALA A 99 3.05 -28.51 4.45
CA ALA A 99 4.45 -28.93 4.53
C ALA A 99 4.64 -30.11 5.51
N ARG A 100 4.04 -30.06 6.71
CA ARG A 100 4.01 -31.15 7.70
C ARG A 100 3.36 -32.42 7.11
N ALA A 101 2.29 -32.27 6.33
CA ALA A 101 1.63 -33.38 5.62
C ALA A 101 2.52 -34.01 4.52
N ALA A 102 3.26 -33.21 3.77
CA ALA A 102 4.29 -33.68 2.83
C ALA A 102 5.42 -34.44 3.56
N ARG A 103 5.97 -33.87 4.63
CA ARG A 103 7.01 -34.48 5.49
C ARG A 103 6.58 -35.80 6.10
N ALA A 104 5.33 -35.96 6.51
CA ALA A 104 4.78 -37.23 7.01
C ALA A 104 4.81 -38.36 5.96
N ARG A 105 4.90 -38.02 4.67
CA ARG A 105 4.98 -38.97 3.54
C ARG A 105 6.40 -39.13 3.00
N ALA A 106 7.23 -38.08 3.08
CA ALA A 106 8.54 -37.99 2.41
C ALA A 106 9.70 -37.51 3.31
N SER A 107 9.72 -37.89 4.59
CA SER A 107 10.68 -37.44 5.65
C SER A 107 12.18 -37.70 5.42
N ARG A 108 12.59 -38.17 4.23
CA ARG A 108 14.00 -38.35 3.81
C ARG A 108 14.37 -37.54 2.56
N VAL A 109 13.42 -36.87 1.91
CA VAL A 109 13.68 -36.00 0.76
C VAL A 109 14.21 -34.66 1.28
N GLY A 110 15.26 -34.12 0.63
CA GLY A 110 15.89 -32.86 1.02
C GLY A 110 14.92 -31.69 0.92
N VAL A 111 14.44 -31.40 -0.29
CA VAL A 111 13.54 -30.28 -0.57
C VAL A 111 12.25 -30.30 0.26
N VAL A 112 11.68 -31.47 0.57
CA VAL A 112 10.48 -31.56 1.45
C VAL A 112 10.78 -31.05 2.87
N ARG A 113 11.98 -31.28 3.40
CA ARG A 113 12.40 -30.74 4.71
C ARG A 113 12.75 -29.26 4.63
N GLU A 114 13.27 -28.82 3.49
CA GLU A 114 13.55 -27.43 3.19
C GLU A 114 12.25 -26.61 3.18
N THR A 115 11.22 -27.08 2.47
CA THR A 115 9.87 -26.48 2.46
C THR A 115 9.24 -26.44 3.85
N VAL A 116 9.38 -27.49 4.67
CA VAL A 116 8.91 -27.45 6.08
C VAL A 116 9.68 -26.42 6.89
N GLY A 117 10.99 -26.33 6.68
CA GLY A 117 11.84 -25.34 7.34
C GLY A 117 11.43 -23.91 7.01
N ILE A 118 11.18 -23.61 5.74
CA ILE A 118 10.74 -22.30 5.24
C ILE A 118 9.32 -21.98 5.70
N ALA A 119 8.38 -22.93 5.64
CA ALA A 119 7.02 -22.72 6.16
C ALA A 119 7.02 -22.51 7.68
N ALA A 120 7.85 -23.25 8.43
CA ALA A 120 8.01 -23.06 9.87
C ALA A 120 8.71 -21.74 10.22
N TYR A 121 9.57 -21.21 9.34
CA TYR A 121 10.19 -19.90 9.53
C TYR A 121 9.13 -18.79 9.44
N ASN A 122 8.34 -18.78 8.37
CA ASN A 122 7.28 -17.77 8.16
C ASN A 122 6.14 -17.89 9.19
N ALA A 123 5.90 -19.08 9.75
CA ALA A 123 4.95 -19.29 10.85
C ALA A 123 5.52 -19.00 12.26
N GLY A 124 6.75 -18.49 12.39
CA GLY A 124 7.39 -18.21 13.70
C GLY A 124 7.76 -19.45 14.52
N GLU A 125 7.68 -20.65 13.94
CA GLU A 125 7.95 -21.95 14.56
C GLU A 125 9.47 -22.26 14.55
N TRP A 126 10.27 -21.32 15.09
CA TRP A 126 11.74 -21.29 15.01
C TRP A 126 12.41 -22.63 15.39
N GLN A 127 11.86 -23.35 16.37
CA GLN A 127 12.42 -24.62 16.84
C GLN A 127 12.17 -25.79 15.86
N GLU A 128 11.05 -25.81 15.13
CA GLU A 128 10.85 -26.78 14.04
C GLU A 128 11.66 -26.35 12.80
N SER A 129 11.66 -25.06 12.46
CA SER A 129 12.43 -24.52 11.32
C SER A 129 13.93 -24.84 11.43
N ALA A 130 14.57 -24.48 12.55
CA ALA A 130 15.98 -24.80 12.81
C ALA A 130 16.28 -26.30 12.82
N THR A 131 15.29 -27.16 13.12
CA THR A 131 15.44 -28.62 13.10
C THR A 131 15.41 -29.16 11.67
N GLU A 132 14.46 -28.68 10.87
CA GLU A 132 14.21 -29.17 9.51
C GLU A 132 15.18 -28.57 8.48
N LEU A 133 15.51 -27.27 8.55
CA LEU A 133 16.55 -26.66 7.71
C LEU A 133 17.92 -27.32 7.93
N ARG A 134 18.29 -27.63 9.19
CA ARG A 134 19.51 -28.42 9.49
C ARG A 134 19.44 -29.85 8.98
N ALA A 135 18.24 -30.42 8.85
CA ALA A 135 18.07 -31.74 8.25
C ALA A 135 18.15 -31.68 6.71
N ALA A 136 17.58 -30.66 6.08
CA ALA A 136 17.72 -30.36 4.66
C ALA A 136 19.20 -30.14 4.29
N LYS A 137 19.91 -29.22 4.95
CA LYS A 137 21.35 -28.97 4.71
C LYS A 137 22.22 -30.22 4.85
N ARG A 138 21.90 -31.15 5.76
CA ARG A 138 22.62 -32.44 5.90
C ARG A 138 22.32 -33.46 4.79
N ILE A 139 21.27 -33.25 4.00
CA ILE A 139 20.85 -34.12 2.89
C ILE A 139 21.29 -33.51 1.55
N THR A 140 21.03 -32.22 1.33
CA THR A 140 21.35 -31.49 0.09
C THR A 140 22.79 -30.99 0.04
N GLY A 141 23.42 -30.77 1.20
CA GLY A 141 24.71 -30.08 1.31
C GLY A 141 24.62 -28.56 1.17
N ASN A 142 23.42 -28.00 0.88
CA ASN A 142 23.24 -26.60 0.51
C ASN A 142 23.68 -25.62 1.63
N PRO A 143 24.69 -24.76 1.41
CA PRO A 143 25.11 -23.77 2.40
C PRO A 143 24.18 -22.55 2.46
N ALA A 144 23.39 -22.27 1.42
CA ALA A 144 22.44 -21.14 1.37
C ALA A 144 21.36 -21.17 2.48
N LEU A 145 21.17 -22.32 3.14
CA LEU A 145 20.27 -22.46 4.28
C LEU A 145 20.85 -21.92 5.60
N LEU A 146 22.15 -21.56 5.63
CA LEU A 146 22.83 -21.13 6.85
C LEU A 146 22.30 -19.80 7.43
N PRO A 147 21.96 -18.74 6.65
CA PRO A 147 21.38 -17.51 7.19
C PRO A 147 20.09 -17.78 7.98
N LEU A 148 19.11 -18.47 7.39
CA LEU A 148 17.86 -18.83 8.09
C LEU A 148 18.11 -19.72 9.32
N ILE A 149 19.10 -20.63 9.26
CA ILE A 149 19.48 -21.50 10.40
C ILE A 149 20.12 -20.68 11.55
N ALA A 150 20.81 -19.58 11.24
CA ALA A 150 21.36 -18.65 12.23
C ALA A 150 20.26 -17.73 12.77
N ASP A 151 19.39 -17.20 11.90
CA ASP A 151 18.27 -16.34 12.27
C ASP A 151 17.29 -17.05 13.21
N CYS A 152 16.98 -18.33 12.94
CA CYS A 152 16.20 -19.15 13.87
C CYS A 152 16.85 -19.32 15.26
N GLU A 153 18.17 -19.27 15.41
CA GLU A 153 18.78 -19.28 16.76
C GLU A 153 18.65 -17.90 17.42
N ARG A 154 18.65 -16.80 16.65
CA ARG A 154 18.31 -15.47 17.14
C ARG A 154 16.86 -15.44 17.66
N GLY A 155 15.90 -15.90 16.86
CA GLY A 155 14.49 -16.07 17.26
C GLY A 155 14.24 -17.05 18.42
N LEU A 156 15.20 -17.93 18.73
CA LEU A 156 15.19 -18.80 19.92
C LEU A 156 15.89 -18.17 21.15
N GLY A 157 16.26 -16.89 21.09
CA GLY A 157 16.95 -16.17 22.17
C GLY A 157 18.39 -16.61 22.37
N ARG A 158 19.11 -16.92 21.27
CA ARG A 158 20.53 -17.34 21.28
C ARG A 158 21.35 -16.59 20.21
N PRO A 159 21.38 -15.24 20.22
CA PRO A 159 22.10 -14.46 19.22
C PRO A 159 23.60 -14.80 19.14
N GLU A 160 24.25 -15.21 20.24
CA GLU A 160 25.63 -15.69 20.23
C GLU A 160 25.81 -16.85 19.25
N ARG A 161 24.82 -17.74 19.18
CA ARG A 161 24.87 -18.92 18.32
C ARG A 161 24.68 -18.56 16.84
N ALA A 162 23.94 -17.50 16.53
CA ALA A 162 23.89 -16.94 15.18
C ALA A 162 25.25 -16.37 14.77
N VAL A 163 25.90 -15.61 15.64
CA VAL A 163 27.26 -15.07 15.43
C VAL A 163 28.32 -16.19 15.29
N GLU A 164 28.21 -17.28 16.06
CA GLU A 164 29.06 -18.47 15.88
C GLU A 164 28.86 -19.17 14.52
N ILE A 165 27.64 -19.18 13.97
CA ILE A 165 27.35 -19.78 12.66
C ILE A 165 27.92 -18.90 11.54
N ALA A 166 27.66 -17.59 11.56
CA ALA A 166 28.21 -16.64 10.60
C ALA A 166 29.74 -16.68 10.53
N ARG A 167 30.38 -16.73 11.70
CA ARG A 167 31.84 -16.79 11.83
C ARG A 167 32.43 -18.20 11.69
N GLY A 168 31.61 -19.24 11.45
CA GLY A 168 32.09 -20.59 11.14
C GLY A 168 32.75 -20.66 9.76
N ASP A 169 33.51 -21.73 9.50
CA ASP A 169 34.19 -21.90 8.21
C ASP A 169 33.20 -21.97 7.03
N GLU A 170 32.02 -22.59 7.23
CA GLU A 170 30.96 -22.60 6.23
C GLU A 170 30.33 -21.21 6.03
N GLY A 171 30.06 -20.46 7.10
CA GLY A 171 29.46 -19.12 7.04
C GLY A 171 30.37 -18.11 6.31
N ARG A 172 31.68 -18.18 6.56
CA ARG A 172 32.69 -17.38 5.82
C ARG A 172 32.94 -17.85 4.39
N SER A 173 32.40 -19.02 3.99
CA SER A 173 32.54 -19.55 2.62
C SER A 173 31.36 -19.19 1.71
N LEU A 174 30.32 -18.54 2.25
CA LEU A 174 29.20 -18.00 1.47
C LEU A 174 29.68 -16.88 0.54
N THR A 175 29.00 -16.72 -0.60
CA THR A 175 29.31 -15.71 -1.61
C THR A 175 28.04 -15.15 -2.22
N GLY A 176 28.06 -13.89 -2.67
CA GLY A 176 26.87 -13.25 -3.25
C GLY A 176 25.77 -13.03 -2.20
N GLU A 177 24.52 -13.18 -2.62
CA GLU A 177 23.33 -12.89 -1.80
C GLU A 177 23.31 -13.67 -0.47
N ASP A 178 23.65 -14.97 -0.47
CA ASP A 178 23.79 -15.79 0.75
C ASP A 178 24.71 -15.15 1.81
N ALA A 179 25.78 -14.49 1.35
CA ALA A 179 26.75 -13.84 2.23
C ALA A 179 26.22 -12.50 2.76
N THR A 180 25.50 -11.74 1.93
CA THR A 180 24.82 -10.51 2.34
C THR A 180 23.77 -10.83 3.41
N GLU A 181 22.91 -11.83 3.17
CA GLU A 181 21.94 -12.35 4.14
C GLU A 181 22.60 -12.78 5.44
N MET A 182 23.70 -13.55 5.37
CA MET A 182 24.42 -13.96 6.58
C MET A 182 24.93 -12.77 7.40
N ARG A 183 25.36 -11.67 6.76
CA ARG A 183 25.81 -10.47 7.47
C ARG A 183 24.68 -9.63 8.02
N ILE A 184 23.52 -9.56 7.35
CA ILE A 184 22.27 -9.00 7.91
C ILE A 184 21.89 -9.77 9.18
N VAL A 185 21.91 -11.10 9.14
CA VAL A 185 21.62 -11.96 10.30
C VAL A 185 22.66 -11.79 11.43
N GLU A 186 23.96 -11.72 11.11
CA GLU A 186 25.01 -11.47 12.11
C GLU A 186 24.89 -10.06 12.73
N ALA A 187 24.52 -9.04 11.94
CA ALA A 187 24.30 -7.68 12.42
C ALA A 187 23.10 -7.61 13.38
N GLY A 188 21.96 -8.21 13.01
CA GLY A 188 20.80 -8.35 13.91
C GLY A 188 21.17 -9.04 15.22
N ALA A 189 21.90 -10.16 15.15
CA ALA A 189 22.36 -10.88 16.34
C ALA A 189 23.33 -10.06 17.22
N ARG A 190 24.05 -9.08 16.66
CA ARG A 190 24.89 -8.16 17.44
C ARG A 190 24.07 -7.03 18.07
N MET A 191 22.99 -6.58 17.43
CA MET A 191 22.06 -5.62 18.05
C MET A 191 21.36 -6.24 19.27
N ASP A 192 20.88 -7.49 19.16
CA ASP A 192 20.30 -8.25 20.30
C ASP A 192 21.28 -8.44 21.48
N LEU A 193 22.59 -8.46 21.21
CA LEU A 193 23.65 -8.54 22.21
C LEU A 193 24.05 -7.18 22.80
N GLY A 194 23.45 -6.08 22.35
CA GLY A 194 23.83 -4.73 22.75
C GLY A 194 25.18 -4.28 22.17
N GLU A 195 25.55 -4.73 20.97
CA GLU A 195 26.81 -4.42 20.28
C GLU A 195 26.62 -3.67 18.94
N PRO A 196 25.84 -2.56 18.88
CA PRO A 196 25.38 -1.95 17.63
C PRO A 196 26.52 -1.39 16.76
N GLU A 197 27.58 -0.82 17.34
CA GLU A 197 28.74 -0.35 16.56
C GLU A 197 29.44 -1.51 15.84
N LYS A 198 29.35 -2.73 16.40
CA LYS A 198 29.89 -3.92 15.76
C LYS A 198 28.92 -4.49 14.71
N ALA A 199 27.62 -4.21 14.79
CA ALA A 199 26.66 -4.48 13.71
C ALA A 199 26.96 -3.57 12.51
N VAL A 200 27.12 -2.26 12.74
CA VAL A 200 27.57 -1.25 11.75
C VAL A 200 28.83 -1.72 11.03
N VAL A 201 29.90 -2.09 11.76
CA VAL A 201 31.17 -2.57 11.17
C VAL A 201 31.01 -3.89 10.38
N THR A 202 29.98 -4.70 10.67
CA THR A 202 29.73 -5.96 9.96
C THR A 202 29.05 -5.73 8.61
N LEU A 203 28.21 -4.70 8.50
CA LEU A 203 27.52 -4.32 7.26
C LEU A 203 28.33 -3.36 6.38
N GLN A 204 29.24 -2.56 6.97
CA GLN A 204 30.19 -1.71 6.23
C GLN A 204 31.16 -2.45 5.30
N ALA A 205 31.23 -3.79 5.40
CA ALA A 205 31.99 -4.62 4.47
C ALA A 205 31.27 -4.87 3.13
N GLU A 206 29.97 -4.57 3.04
CA GLU A 206 29.13 -4.87 1.87
C GLU A 206 29.05 -3.72 0.86
N ASN A 207 28.44 -4.00 -0.29
CA ASN A 207 28.19 -3.01 -1.33
C ASN A 207 27.07 -2.05 -0.92
N LEU A 208 27.45 -1.00 -0.18
CA LEU A 208 26.60 0.12 0.20
C LEU A 208 26.67 1.24 -0.86
N THR A 209 26.22 0.96 -2.08
CA THR A 209 26.13 1.96 -3.17
C THR A 209 24.69 2.49 -3.31
N PRO A 210 24.43 3.78 -3.04
CA PRO A 210 23.11 4.39 -3.23
C PRO A 210 22.59 4.28 -4.67
N GLY A 211 21.26 4.22 -4.83
CA GLY A 211 20.60 4.13 -6.13
C GLY A 211 20.54 2.71 -6.74
N GLN A 212 20.97 1.68 -6.00
CA GLN A 212 20.59 0.30 -6.27
C GLN A 212 19.11 0.06 -5.91
N LEU A 213 18.40 -0.74 -6.69
CA LEU A 213 16.98 -1.08 -6.48
C LEU A 213 16.80 -2.59 -6.26
N GLY A 214 15.69 -2.95 -5.60
CA GLY A 214 15.26 -4.34 -5.36
C GLY A 214 15.39 -4.80 -3.91
N THR A 215 14.69 -5.88 -3.61
CA THR A 215 14.59 -6.57 -2.30
C THR A 215 15.91 -6.69 -1.53
N GLY A 216 17.01 -7.06 -2.20
CA GLY A 216 18.32 -7.28 -1.60
C GLY A 216 18.99 -6.00 -1.10
N PRO A 217 19.23 -5.00 -1.99
CA PRO A 217 19.68 -3.67 -1.59
C PRO A 217 18.80 -3.03 -0.51
N ALA A 218 17.46 -3.08 -0.63
CA ALA A 218 16.54 -2.53 0.36
C ALA A 218 16.78 -3.11 1.77
N ARG A 219 16.79 -4.44 1.89
CA ARG A 219 17.01 -5.13 3.18
C ARG A 219 18.42 -4.93 3.74
N LEU A 220 19.45 -4.80 2.90
CA LEU A 220 20.80 -4.44 3.33
C LEU A 220 20.88 -3.00 3.87
N PHE A 221 20.30 -2.04 3.15
CA PHE A 221 20.32 -0.63 3.53
C PHE A 221 19.49 -0.39 4.80
N TYR A 222 18.32 -1.04 4.93
CA TYR A 222 17.51 -1.01 6.15
C TYR A 222 18.31 -1.55 7.35
N ALA A 223 18.88 -2.75 7.23
CA ALA A 223 19.64 -3.36 8.33
C ALA A 223 20.85 -2.51 8.75
N TYR A 224 21.47 -1.78 7.80
CA TYR A 224 22.55 -0.85 8.09
C TYR A 224 22.04 0.43 8.77
N ALA A 225 20.89 0.96 8.35
CA ALA A 225 20.24 2.10 8.97
C ALA A 225 19.82 1.81 10.43
N SER A 226 19.20 0.66 10.71
CA SER A 226 18.87 0.24 12.09
C SER A 226 20.12 0.07 12.97
N ALA A 227 21.22 -0.44 12.40
CA ALA A 227 22.49 -0.56 13.12
C ALA A 227 23.11 0.81 13.44
N LEU A 228 22.96 1.81 12.55
CA LEU A 228 23.37 3.20 12.77
C LEU A 228 22.49 3.88 13.82
N GLU A 229 21.18 3.70 13.75
CA GLU A 229 20.17 4.17 14.71
C GLU A 229 20.51 3.67 16.13
N ALA A 230 20.67 2.36 16.29
CA ALA A 230 21.03 1.72 17.55
C ALA A 230 22.43 2.12 18.08
N ALA A 231 23.34 2.56 17.19
CA ALA A 231 24.64 3.13 17.54
C ALA A 231 24.60 4.65 17.84
N GLY A 232 23.40 5.26 17.90
CA GLY A 232 23.21 6.68 18.17
C GLY A 232 23.60 7.62 17.02
N ARG A 233 23.80 7.10 15.81
CA ARG A 233 24.22 7.85 14.61
C ARG A 233 22.99 8.26 13.78
N ARG A 234 22.13 9.09 14.36
CA ARG A 234 20.80 9.46 13.80
C ARG A 234 20.87 9.97 12.35
N ASP A 235 21.74 10.95 12.08
CA ASP A 235 21.84 11.58 10.75
C ASP A 235 22.28 10.57 9.65
N ASP A 236 23.21 9.68 10.00
CA ASP A 236 23.61 8.56 9.12
C ASP A 236 22.44 7.58 8.95
N ALA A 237 21.73 7.24 10.02
CA ALA A 237 20.60 6.32 9.99
C ALA A 237 19.46 6.83 9.09
N ILE A 238 19.06 8.10 9.23
CA ILE A 238 18.08 8.76 8.36
C ILE A 238 18.53 8.69 6.90
N THR A 239 19.80 9.00 6.61
CA THR A 239 20.37 8.91 5.26
C THR A 239 20.27 7.48 4.70
N TRP A 240 20.47 6.46 5.53
CA TRP A 240 20.42 5.06 5.10
C TRP A 240 19.01 4.45 5.06
N PHE A 241 18.06 4.91 5.87
CA PHE A 241 16.64 4.59 5.70
C PHE A 241 16.07 5.24 4.43
N MET A 242 16.49 6.46 4.07
CA MET A 242 16.15 7.06 2.76
C MET A 242 16.68 6.23 1.59
N ASN A 243 17.92 5.71 1.68
CA ASN A 243 18.45 4.80 0.67
C ASN A 243 17.70 3.46 0.64
N ALA A 244 17.26 2.94 1.79
CA ALA A 244 16.47 1.71 1.89
C ALA A 244 15.11 1.87 1.20
N ALA A 245 14.34 2.89 1.58
CA ALA A 245 13.06 3.22 0.96
C ALA A 245 13.18 3.47 -0.56
N ALA A 246 14.24 4.18 -0.98
CA ALA A 246 14.49 4.41 -2.41
C ALA A 246 14.88 3.14 -3.18
N ALA A 247 15.35 2.09 -2.50
CA ALA A 247 15.65 0.79 -3.10
C ALA A 247 14.44 -0.17 -3.08
N ASP A 248 13.47 0.06 -2.20
CA ASP A 248 12.40 -0.89 -1.88
C ASP A 248 11.22 -0.81 -2.87
N VAL A 249 11.46 -1.29 -4.08
CA VAL A 249 10.45 -1.38 -5.15
C VAL A 249 9.41 -2.49 -4.93
N ASP A 250 9.61 -3.33 -3.91
CA ASP A 250 8.81 -4.53 -3.61
C ASP A 250 7.98 -4.37 -2.31
N ASP A 251 8.13 -3.26 -1.59
CA ASP A 251 7.50 -2.93 -0.29
C ASP A 251 7.79 -3.98 0.82
N VAL A 252 9.06 -4.37 0.95
CA VAL A 252 9.52 -5.45 1.86
C VAL A 252 10.17 -4.97 3.17
N THR A 253 10.24 -3.67 3.41
CA THR A 253 10.78 -3.06 4.64
C THR A 253 9.96 -1.85 5.09
N ASP A 254 9.86 -1.64 6.40
CA ASP A 254 9.21 -0.46 7.02
C ASP A 254 10.06 0.83 6.93
N ALA A 255 10.92 0.96 5.90
CA ALA A 255 11.90 2.03 5.79
C ALA A 255 11.29 3.44 5.81
N GLU A 256 10.14 3.65 5.15
CA GLU A 256 9.46 4.95 5.18
C GLU A 256 8.86 5.25 6.57
N PHE A 257 8.25 4.27 7.24
CA PHE A 257 7.74 4.45 8.60
C PHE A 257 8.84 4.79 9.61
N ARG A 258 10.05 4.22 9.47
CA ARG A 258 11.20 4.55 10.32
C ARG A 258 11.74 5.96 10.07
N LEU A 259 11.59 6.50 8.86
CA LEU A 259 11.89 7.92 8.61
C LEU A 259 10.91 8.83 9.35
N THR A 260 9.62 8.47 9.40
CA THR A 260 8.61 9.24 10.13
C THR A 260 8.82 9.17 11.65
N GLU A 261 9.11 8.00 12.23
CA GLU A 261 9.53 7.91 13.65
C GLU A 261 10.79 8.77 13.92
N LEU A 262 11.75 8.79 12.99
CA LEU A 262 12.97 9.59 13.10
C LEU A 262 12.81 11.07 12.73
N ALA A 263 11.61 11.51 12.35
CA ALA A 263 11.25 12.92 12.20
C ALA A 263 10.46 13.44 13.43
N ASP A 264 9.60 12.61 14.03
CA ASP A 264 8.70 13.03 15.13
C ASP A 264 9.44 13.48 16.42
N ASP A 265 10.65 12.95 16.73
CA ASP A 265 11.39 13.38 17.94
C ASP A 265 11.91 14.83 17.87
N ASP A 266 11.99 15.46 16.69
CA ASP A 266 12.47 16.84 16.54
C ASP A 266 11.41 17.89 16.97
N VAL A 267 10.19 17.46 17.34
CA VAL A 267 9.12 18.34 17.86
C VAL A 267 9.33 18.64 19.35
N PRO A 268 9.65 19.89 19.77
CA PRO A 268 9.97 20.20 21.17
C PRO A 268 8.74 20.17 22.09
N GLY A 269 8.37 18.98 22.55
CA GLY A 269 7.25 18.75 23.47
C GLY A 269 6.70 17.33 23.52
N HIS A 270 6.99 16.48 22.53
CA HIS A 270 6.43 15.12 22.44
C HIS A 270 7.22 14.07 23.22
N ALA A 271 7.12 14.10 24.55
CA ALA A 271 7.61 13.01 25.39
C ALA A 271 6.69 11.77 25.26
N ARG A 272 7.18 10.69 24.62
CA ARG A 272 6.43 9.41 24.46
C ARG A 272 5.90 8.89 25.82
N PRO A 273 4.63 8.44 25.94
CA PRO A 273 4.10 7.92 27.21
C PRO A 273 4.79 6.63 27.66
N VAL A 274 5.68 6.72 28.65
CA VAL A 274 6.41 5.56 29.19
C VAL A 274 5.50 4.74 30.10
N ASN A 275 4.91 3.67 29.58
CA ASN A 275 3.87 2.93 30.30
C ASN A 275 4.45 1.85 31.25
N GLY A 276 4.56 2.19 32.54
CA GLY A 276 4.36 1.22 33.63
C GLY A 276 5.59 0.70 34.39
N ALA A 277 6.09 1.48 35.35
CA ALA A 277 6.61 0.95 36.62
C ALA A 277 6.57 2.04 37.72
N ALA A 278 5.89 1.80 38.83
CA ALA A 278 5.78 2.77 39.92
C ALA A 278 6.92 2.65 40.94
N ALA A 279 7.55 3.78 41.30
CA ALA A 279 8.43 3.92 42.45
C ALA A 279 8.39 5.35 43.00
N ASP A 280 8.06 5.51 44.29
CA ASP A 280 7.97 6.82 44.95
C ASP A 280 9.34 7.50 45.12
N ILE A 281 9.46 8.79 44.79
CA ILE A 281 10.53 9.68 45.29
C ILE A 281 9.94 11.06 45.68
N ASP A 282 10.31 11.54 46.87
CA ASP A 282 9.84 12.79 47.51
C ASP A 282 10.12 14.04 46.67
N SER A 283 9.07 14.80 46.32
CA SER A 283 9.18 16.04 45.54
C SER A 283 9.38 17.25 46.45
N ARG A 284 10.55 17.89 46.36
CA ARG A 284 10.83 19.18 47.02
C ARG A 284 11.38 20.20 46.02
N PRO A 285 10.82 21.42 45.95
CA PRO A 285 11.26 22.42 44.99
C PRO A 285 12.57 23.10 45.41
N VAL A 286 13.38 23.45 44.41
CA VAL A 286 14.49 24.40 44.52
C VAL A 286 14.21 25.49 43.48
N PRO A 287 14.28 26.79 43.83
CA PRO A 287 13.77 27.85 42.97
C PRO A 287 14.70 28.15 41.79
N VAL A 288 14.07 28.55 40.67
CA VAL A 288 14.73 29.17 39.52
C VAL A 288 15.12 30.61 39.86
N THR A 289 16.16 31.14 39.22
CA THR A 289 16.47 32.58 39.23
C THR A 289 16.81 33.05 37.81
N ASP A 290 16.17 34.14 37.39
CA ASP A 290 16.12 34.60 36.01
C ASP A 290 17.41 35.30 35.55
N VAL A 291 17.77 35.15 34.27
CA VAL A 291 18.58 36.11 33.51
C VAL A 291 18.04 36.18 32.08
N GLU A 292 17.66 37.38 31.63
CA GLU A 292 17.14 37.67 30.29
C GLU A 292 18.26 37.93 29.24
N PRO A 293 17.95 37.99 27.93
CA PRO A 293 18.92 37.69 26.87
C PRO A 293 19.74 38.88 26.34
N SER A 294 20.70 38.59 25.47
CA SER A 294 21.36 39.55 24.57
C SER A 294 21.53 38.93 23.17
N ALA A 295 21.31 39.73 22.13
CA ALA A 295 21.33 39.29 20.73
C ALA A 295 22.74 39.28 20.10
N ALA A 296 22.85 38.76 18.87
CA ALA A 296 24.06 38.64 18.07
C ALA A 296 24.62 40.01 17.59
N PRO A 297 25.86 40.02 17.02
CA PRO A 297 25.91 40.05 15.55
C PRO A 297 27.06 39.25 14.91
N ALA A 298 27.04 39.21 13.58
CA ALA A 298 28.12 38.82 12.66
C ALA A 298 28.06 39.76 11.43
N PRO A 299 29.00 39.71 10.45
CA PRO A 299 30.28 39.01 10.37
C PRO A 299 31.48 39.99 10.18
N ASP A 300 32.68 39.49 9.85
CA ASP A 300 33.44 39.97 8.66
C ASP A 300 34.70 39.14 8.35
N THR A 301 35.25 39.34 7.14
CA THR A 301 36.35 38.55 6.52
C THR A 301 37.76 39.11 6.71
N GLU A 302 38.79 38.26 6.72
CA GLU A 302 39.91 38.28 5.74
C GLU A 302 40.90 37.11 5.94
N ALA A 303 41.78 36.87 4.95
CA ALA A 303 42.78 35.80 4.94
C ALA A 303 44.20 36.33 4.59
N PRO A 304 45.27 35.65 5.02
CA PRO A 304 46.57 35.74 4.33
C PRO A 304 47.26 34.38 4.07
N ALA A 305 48.36 34.41 3.30
CA ALA A 305 49.02 33.24 2.69
C ALA A 305 50.41 32.86 3.28
N ALA A 306 51.06 31.84 2.69
CA ALA A 306 52.29 31.17 3.17
C ALA A 306 53.61 31.97 2.99
N PRO A 307 54.69 31.62 3.75
CA PRO A 307 55.78 30.74 3.26
C PRO A 307 56.36 29.79 4.38
N GLY A 308 57.35 28.90 4.16
CA GLY A 308 58.04 28.43 2.94
C GLY A 308 59.37 27.64 3.22
N GLU A 309 59.89 26.97 2.18
CA GLU A 309 61.25 26.39 1.96
C GLU A 309 61.96 25.38 2.92
N SER A 310 62.28 24.21 2.33
CA SER A 310 63.60 23.50 2.32
C SER A 310 64.19 22.78 3.55
N SER A 311 64.53 21.47 3.39
CA SER A 311 65.91 20.93 3.58
C SER A 311 66.09 19.39 3.34
N VAL A 312 66.95 19.03 2.36
CA VAL A 312 68.04 18.01 2.41
C VAL A 312 67.75 16.47 2.53
N GLU A 313 68.43 15.67 1.68
CA GLU A 313 68.51 14.18 1.62
C GLU A 313 69.68 13.59 2.48
N PRO A 314 70.28 12.36 2.32
CA PRO A 314 69.97 11.16 1.48
C PRO A 314 70.19 9.74 2.11
N ALA A 315 70.03 8.71 1.25
CA ALA A 315 70.63 7.35 1.26
C ALA A 315 69.93 6.25 2.13
N THR A 316 70.03 4.94 1.85
CA THR A 316 70.97 4.16 0.99
C THR A 316 70.33 3.01 0.16
N SER A 317 71.08 2.54 -0.86
CA SER A 317 71.19 1.14 -1.39
C SER A 317 70.02 0.43 -2.11
N ASN A 318 70.14 0.35 -3.44
CA ASN A 318 69.74 -0.77 -4.33
C ASN A 318 70.92 -1.82 -4.39
N PRO A 319 71.03 -2.85 -5.28
CA PRO A 319 70.36 -3.20 -6.56
C PRO A 319 69.58 -4.57 -6.46
N GLU A 320 69.20 -5.38 -7.46
CA GLU A 320 69.55 -5.64 -8.89
C GLU A 320 68.30 -6.19 -9.67
N ALA A 321 68.32 -6.52 -10.98
CA ALA A 321 68.62 -5.76 -12.21
C ALA A 321 68.49 -6.66 -13.48
N ASP A 322 67.51 -6.42 -14.38
CA ASP A 322 67.45 -6.85 -15.81
C ASP A 322 66.06 -6.50 -16.42
N THR A 323 65.80 -6.21 -17.70
CA THR A 323 66.51 -5.48 -18.79
C THR A 323 65.46 -5.01 -19.85
N LEU A 324 65.78 -4.06 -20.74
CA LEU A 324 64.91 -3.57 -21.85
C LEU A 324 65.56 -3.85 -23.22
N PRO A 325 64.81 -3.85 -24.36
CA PRO A 325 64.43 -2.63 -25.11
C PRO A 325 62.90 -2.55 -25.39
N ARG A 326 62.21 -1.40 -25.49
CA ARG A 326 62.40 -0.08 -26.13
C ARG A 326 62.07 -0.01 -27.63
N ASP A 327 61.08 0.83 -27.97
CA ASP A 327 61.14 2.05 -28.84
C ASP A 327 59.78 2.81 -28.65
N ILE A 328 59.69 4.12 -28.34
CA ILE A 328 59.94 5.36 -29.12
C ILE A 328 58.82 5.58 -30.19
N GLU A 329 58.04 6.68 -30.25
CA GLU A 329 58.01 7.95 -29.46
C GLU A 329 56.59 8.61 -29.38
N THR A 330 56.49 9.82 -28.82
CA THR A 330 55.29 10.56 -28.36
C THR A 330 54.45 11.30 -29.44
N VAL A 331 53.19 11.65 -29.11
CA VAL A 331 52.61 13.04 -29.01
C VAL A 331 51.05 13.01 -28.85
N ALA A 332 50.46 14.11 -28.35
CA ALA A 332 49.02 14.43 -28.13
C ALA A 332 48.12 14.35 -29.39
N GLY A 333 46.77 14.44 -29.34
CA GLY A 333 45.80 14.58 -28.23
C GLY A 333 44.57 15.46 -28.58
N THR A 334 43.47 15.33 -27.80
CA THR A 334 42.19 16.11 -27.84
C THR A 334 41.30 16.06 -29.11
N ALA A 335 40.05 16.53 -28.96
CA ALA A 335 38.92 16.58 -29.90
C ALA A 335 38.32 15.19 -30.25
N ASP A 336 37.06 14.87 -29.91
CA ASP A 336 35.75 15.50 -30.19
C ASP A 336 35.11 14.93 -31.48
N LEU A 337 33.83 14.53 -31.39
CA LEU A 337 33.12 13.75 -32.39
C LEU A 337 31.73 14.33 -32.65
N SER A 338 31.49 14.81 -33.87
CA SER A 338 30.18 15.29 -34.27
C SER A 338 29.80 14.86 -35.69
N GLN A 339 28.52 14.46 -35.82
CA GLN A 339 27.67 14.47 -37.03
C GLN A 339 27.95 13.51 -38.22
N THR A 340 26.90 12.74 -38.53
CA THR A 340 26.43 12.33 -39.88
C THR A 340 27.23 11.34 -40.76
N SER A 341 26.51 10.43 -41.43
CA SER A 341 26.96 9.69 -42.61
C SER A 341 25.82 9.02 -43.38
N THR A 342 25.58 9.46 -44.63
CA THR A 342 24.85 8.77 -45.72
C THR A 342 25.00 9.60 -47.01
N PRO A 343 24.88 9.02 -48.22
CA PRO A 343 25.33 7.71 -48.70
C PRO A 343 26.29 7.89 -49.91
N PRO A 344 26.53 6.86 -50.75
CA PRO A 344 26.92 7.07 -52.16
C PRO A 344 26.04 6.32 -53.19
N GLU A 345 26.04 6.84 -54.42
CA GLU A 345 25.34 6.34 -55.62
C GLU A 345 26.24 5.34 -56.41
N SER A 346 25.96 4.81 -57.63
CA SER A 346 24.95 5.04 -58.69
C SER A 346 24.93 3.86 -59.72
N ALA A 347 23.95 3.86 -60.64
CA ALA A 347 24.00 3.32 -62.04
C ALA A 347 24.06 1.78 -62.27
N VAL A 348 23.40 1.14 -63.27
CA VAL A 348 22.41 1.43 -64.37
C VAL A 348 21.78 0.05 -64.82
N HIS A 349 20.86 -0.17 -65.79
CA HIS A 349 20.36 0.65 -66.91
C HIS A 349 18.85 0.48 -67.30
N VAL A 350 18.47 -0.45 -68.19
CA VAL A 350 17.15 -0.56 -68.88
C VAL A 350 16.78 -2.00 -69.30
N ASP A 351 15.47 -2.28 -69.39
CA ASP A 351 14.75 -2.56 -70.66
C ASP A 351 13.21 -2.44 -70.45
N GLU A 352 12.44 -2.36 -71.55
CA GLU A 352 11.00 -2.01 -71.63
C GLU A 352 10.08 -3.30 -71.59
N ASP A 353 8.73 -3.33 -71.65
CA ASP A 353 7.70 -2.47 -72.26
C ASP A 353 6.25 -2.83 -71.76
N GLU A 354 5.20 -2.26 -72.39
CA GLU A 354 3.73 -2.54 -72.37
C GLU A 354 2.80 -1.97 -71.26
N ALA A 355 2.25 -0.77 -71.56
CA ALA A 355 0.81 -0.37 -71.63
C ALA A 355 -0.25 -0.69 -70.51
N GLY A 356 -1.07 0.33 -70.20
CA GLY A 356 -2.34 0.25 -69.43
C GLY A 356 -3.58 -0.06 -70.31
N PRO A 357 -4.83 0.42 -70.02
CA PRO A 357 -5.30 1.49 -69.10
C PRO A 357 -6.29 0.95 -68.01
N GLY A 358 -7.03 1.71 -67.18
CA GLY A 358 -7.20 3.15 -66.90
C GLY A 358 -8.58 3.42 -66.24
N ALA A 359 -8.92 4.71 -65.98
CA ALA A 359 -10.18 5.20 -65.36
C ALA A 359 -10.38 4.82 -63.87
N ASP A 360 -11.03 5.62 -63.00
CA ASP A 360 -11.63 6.97 -63.12
C ASP A 360 -11.35 7.81 -61.85
N ALA A 361 -11.69 9.10 -61.86
CA ALA A 361 -11.53 10.01 -60.73
C ALA A 361 -12.79 10.86 -60.48
N GLU A 362 -13.21 10.98 -59.22
CA GLU A 362 -14.18 12.00 -58.78
C GLU A 362 -13.60 12.84 -57.62
N THR A 363 -13.85 14.15 -57.69
CA THR A 363 -13.39 15.15 -56.72
C THR A 363 -14.50 15.52 -55.74
N VAL A 364 -14.19 15.54 -54.44
CA VAL A 364 -15.06 16.14 -53.41
C VAL A 364 -14.57 17.57 -53.11
N PRO A 365 -15.45 18.60 -53.09
CA PRO A 365 -15.05 19.98 -52.83
C PRO A 365 -14.88 20.27 -51.33
N THR A 366 -14.06 21.26 -51.02
CA THR A 366 -13.91 21.85 -49.69
C THR A 366 -15.17 22.62 -49.27
N HIS A 367 -15.62 22.46 -48.02
CA HIS A 367 -16.44 23.47 -47.36
C HIS A 367 -16.00 23.66 -45.90
N GLU A 368 -15.79 24.93 -45.55
CA GLU A 368 -15.43 25.42 -44.22
C GLU A 368 -16.73 25.80 -43.49
N VAL A 369 -16.95 25.27 -42.27
CA VAL A 369 -18.12 25.61 -41.43
C VAL A 369 -17.69 25.69 -39.97
N VAL A 370 -18.21 26.73 -39.29
CA VAL A 370 -18.02 27.05 -37.87
C VAL A 370 -18.51 25.93 -36.96
N ALA A 371 -17.83 25.70 -35.83
CA ALA A 371 -18.32 24.83 -34.77
C ALA A 371 -19.24 25.61 -33.81
N GLU A 372 -20.53 25.29 -33.79
CA GLU A 372 -21.46 25.66 -32.73
C GLU A 372 -21.68 24.47 -31.77
N SER A 373 -21.63 24.72 -30.46
CA SER A 373 -21.86 23.72 -29.43
C SER A 373 -23.33 23.31 -29.36
N THR A 374 -23.66 22.08 -29.77
CA THR A 374 -25.01 21.53 -29.63
C THR A 374 -25.13 20.70 -28.37
N ILE A 375 -25.94 21.17 -27.42
CA ILE A 375 -26.32 20.43 -26.21
C ILE A 375 -27.23 19.26 -26.61
N VAL A 376 -27.00 18.06 -26.06
CA VAL A 376 -27.86 16.89 -26.26
C VAL A 376 -28.75 16.70 -25.03
N GLU A 377 -29.98 17.19 -25.09
CA GLU A 377 -31.02 16.85 -24.12
C GLU A 377 -31.56 15.42 -24.34
N GLY A 378 -32.01 14.77 -23.26
CA GLY A 378 -33.04 13.73 -23.36
C GLY A 378 -32.63 12.29 -23.06
N VAL A 379 -32.27 11.99 -21.81
CA VAL A 379 -32.45 10.64 -21.22
C VAL A 379 -33.56 10.73 -20.16
N PRO A 380 -34.64 9.93 -20.23
CA PRO A 380 -35.79 10.10 -19.34
C PRO A 380 -35.55 9.53 -17.93
N ASN A 381 -35.94 10.32 -16.92
CA ASN A 381 -35.88 9.95 -15.49
C ASN A 381 -36.81 8.76 -15.16
N PRO A 382 -36.30 7.63 -14.61
CA PRO A 382 -37.06 6.39 -14.41
C PRO A 382 -37.83 6.32 -13.08
N LEU A 383 -38.44 7.43 -12.61
CA LEU A 383 -39.11 7.48 -11.29
C LEU A 383 -40.56 8.02 -11.28
N THR A 384 -41.27 8.07 -12.42
CA THR A 384 -42.63 8.64 -12.51
C THR A 384 -43.68 7.81 -13.26
N THR A 385 -44.01 6.61 -12.74
CA THR A 385 -45.38 6.03 -12.86
C THR A 385 -45.63 4.98 -11.79
N LEU A 386 -46.66 5.16 -10.94
CA LEU A 386 -47.71 4.19 -10.56
C LEU A 386 -48.50 4.69 -9.33
N GLU A 387 -49.56 5.46 -9.57
CA GLU A 387 -50.64 5.67 -8.61
C GLU A 387 -51.92 4.95 -9.08
N ASP A 388 -52.80 4.63 -8.12
CA ASP A 388 -54.16 4.09 -8.25
C ASP A 388 -54.35 2.69 -8.90
N ALA A 389 -54.36 1.64 -8.05
CA ALA A 389 -55.02 0.37 -8.32
C ALA A 389 -55.48 -0.33 -7.01
N SER A 390 -56.80 -0.50 -6.88
CA SER A 390 -57.59 -0.96 -5.72
C SER A 390 -57.13 -2.22 -4.93
N GLU A 391 -57.44 -2.23 -3.62
CA GLU A 391 -57.65 -3.43 -2.76
C GLU A 391 -58.75 -4.38 -3.32
N PRO A 392 -58.99 -5.63 -2.83
CA PRO A 392 -58.54 -6.30 -1.58
C PRO A 392 -58.10 -7.79 -1.80
N PRO A 393 -58.15 -8.77 -0.86
CA PRO A 393 -58.34 -8.75 0.61
C PRO A 393 -57.29 -9.54 1.45
N VAL A 394 -57.42 -9.46 2.78
CA VAL A 394 -56.63 -10.16 3.82
C VAL A 394 -56.70 -11.70 3.82
N SER A 395 -55.63 -12.33 4.34
CA SER A 395 -55.62 -13.69 4.93
C SER A 395 -54.67 -13.77 6.12
N GLU A 396 -55.07 -14.44 7.21
CA GLU A 396 -54.30 -14.56 8.46
C GLU A 396 -53.32 -15.75 8.43
N ALA A 397 -52.17 -15.62 9.12
CA ALA A 397 -51.36 -16.75 9.60
C ALA A 397 -50.46 -16.34 10.78
N SER A 398 -50.95 -16.49 12.02
CA SER A 398 -50.19 -16.17 13.23
C SER A 398 -49.13 -17.22 13.57
N THR A 399 -47.94 -16.77 13.99
CA THR A 399 -47.14 -17.54 14.98
C THR A 399 -46.43 -16.57 15.93
N SER A 400 -46.46 -16.87 17.23
CA SER A 400 -45.88 -16.03 18.29
C SER A 400 -45.18 -16.90 19.32
N VAL A 401 -43.96 -16.50 19.72
CA VAL A 401 -43.31 -16.86 20.99
C VAL A 401 -42.57 -15.60 21.47
N ALA A 402 -42.53 -15.35 22.78
CA ALA A 402 -42.11 -14.07 23.36
C ALA A 402 -40.88 -14.18 24.27
N SER A 403 -40.20 -13.05 24.46
CA SER A 403 -39.31 -12.78 25.61
C SER A 403 -39.40 -11.29 25.98
N THR A 404 -40.27 -10.93 26.91
CA THR A 404 -39.92 -10.65 28.33
C THR A 404 -39.34 -9.25 28.53
N SER A 405 -40.18 -8.33 29.01
CA SER A 405 -39.77 -7.01 29.49
C SER A 405 -39.24 -7.04 30.92
N VAL A 406 -38.29 -6.15 31.22
CA VAL A 406 -38.00 -5.67 32.58
C VAL A 406 -37.99 -4.15 32.51
N ALA A 407 -38.70 -3.49 33.41
CA ALA A 407 -38.78 -2.03 33.48
C ALA A 407 -38.06 -1.51 34.73
N SER A 408 -37.30 -0.43 34.59
CA SER A 408 -36.72 0.32 35.70
C SER A 408 -37.15 1.80 35.63
N THR A 409 -38.13 2.13 36.46
CA THR A 409 -38.42 3.44 37.05
C THR A 409 -37.65 4.66 36.52
N SER A 410 -38.42 5.56 35.91
CA SER A 410 -38.24 7.01 35.87
C SER A 410 -37.35 7.64 36.96
N ASP A 411 -36.55 8.61 36.56
CA ASP A 411 -36.47 9.89 37.27
C ASP A 411 -36.96 11.01 36.32
N ALA A 412 -37.42 12.15 36.85
CA ALA A 412 -38.14 13.16 36.07
C ALA A 412 -37.73 14.58 36.46
N SER A 413 -36.97 15.26 35.60
CA SER A 413 -36.54 16.65 35.81
C SER A 413 -36.80 17.53 34.58
N VAL A 414 -37.85 18.36 34.69
CA VAL A 414 -38.07 19.61 33.93
C VAL A 414 -37.93 19.50 32.42
N ALA A 415 -39.01 19.08 31.75
CA ALA A 415 -39.17 19.34 30.31
C ALA A 415 -39.33 20.86 30.08
N GLY A 416 -38.28 21.50 29.56
CA GLY A 416 -38.40 22.74 28.83
C GLY A 416 -38.93 22.48 27.42
N ASP A 417 -39.57 23.48 26.82
CA ASP A 417 -40.10 23.41 25.45
C ASP A 417 -38.95 23.59 24.43
N THR A 418 -38.17 22.53 24.24
CA THR A 418 -37.20 22.42 23.13
C THR A 418 -37.87 21.65 22.00
N GLY A 419 -38.23 22.34 20.93
CA GLY A 419 -38.57 21.66 19.67
C GLY A 419 -37.38 20.81 19.21
N ASP A 420 -37.64 19.59 18.75
CA ASP A 420 -36.59 18.64 18.39
C ASP A 420 -35.65 19.23 17.33
N VAL A 421 -34.37 19.42 17.71
CA VAL A 421 -33.33 19.93 16.82
C VAL A 421 -33.01 18.86 15.79
N VAL A 422 -33.42 19.08 14.55
CA VAL A 422 -33.17 18.17 13.43
C VAL A 422 -31.69 18.29 13.06
N THR A 423 -30.92 17.21 13.24
CA THR A 423 -29.51 17.20 12.86
C THR A 423 -29.34 16.94 11.37
N LEU A 424 -28.14 17.22 10.83
CA LEU A 424 -27.84 16.97 9.42
C LEU A 424 -28.09 15.50 9.01
N VAL A 425 -27.74 14.54 9.87
CA VAL A 425 -27.98 13.11 9.60
C VAL A 425 -29.47 12.73 9.61
N ASP A 426 -30.31 13.40 10.41
CA ASP A 426 -31.75 13.08 10.52
C ASP A 426 -32.54 13.37 9.22
N ARG A 427 -31.95 14.09 8.26
CA ARG A 427 -32.57 14.41 6.96
C ARG A 427 -32.23 13.43 5.83
N HIS A 428 -31.26 12.54 6.03
CA HIS A 428 -30.68 11.73 4.96
C HIS A 428 -30.86 10.23 5.25
N ASP A 429 -31.04 9.41 4.20
CA ASP A 429 -31.28 7.96 4.35
C ASP A 429 -30.07 7.08 4.00
N ALA A 430 -28.97 7.67 3.52
CA ALA A 430 -27.63 7.08 3.51
C ALA A 430 -26.53 8.15 3.47
N LEU A 431 -25.29 7.79 3.85
CA LEU A 431 -24.09 8.61 3.60
C LEU A 431 -23.22 7.98 2.52
N LEU A 432 -22.71 8.82 1.61
CA LEU A 432 -21.70 8.49 0.61
C LEU A 432 -20.41 9.24 1.00
N LEU A 433 -19.52 8.56 1.72
CA LEU A 433 -18.32 9.12 2.36
C LEU A 433 -17.10 8.94 1.45
N ASP A 434 -16.26 9.96 1.26
CA ASP A 434 -14.85 9.71 0.89
C ASP A 434 -14.07 9.08 2.07
N LEU A 435 -12.77 8.82 1.88
CA LEU A 435 -11.87 8.17 2.82
C LEU A 435 -10.66 9.05 3.19
N ASP A 436 -9.89 9.50 2.19
CA ASP A 436 -8.53 10.03 2.34
C ASP A 436 -8.55 11.55 2.56
N GLY A 437 -8.75 11.97 3.81
CA GLY A 437 -9.03 13.37 4.20
C GLY A 437 -10.40 13.54 4.87
N THR A 438 -11.27 12.55 4.76
CA THR A 438 -12.65 12.57 5.29
C THR A 438 -12.89 11.57 6.43
N VAL A 439 -12.36 10.34 6.35
CA VAL A 439 -12.51 9.29 7.38
C VAL A 439 -11.17 8.97 8.06
N PHE A 440 -10.08 9.00 7.29
CA PHE A 440 -8.72 8.80 7.79
C PHE A 440 -7.71 9.67 7.04
N ALA A 441 -6.52 9.81 7.60
CA ALA A 441 -5.37 10.43 6.95
C ALA A 441 -4.18 9.46 7.06
N GLY A 442 -3.79 8.86 5.94
CA GLY A 442 -2.79 7.80 5.92
C GLY A 442 -3.17 6.64 6.85
N HIS A 443 -2.27 6.30 7.78
CA HIS A 443 -2.43 5.17 8.69
C HIS A 443 -3.25 5.49 9.98
N ARG A 444 -3.98 6.61 10.04
CA ARG A 444 -4.73 7.05 11.25
C ARG A 444 -6.15 7.51 10.92
N ALA A 445 -7.14 6.98 11.65
CA ALA A 445 -8.49 7.52 11.65
C ALA A 445 -8.49 9.01 12.05
N LEU A 446 -9.30 9.84 11.39
CA LEU A 446 -9.40 11.25 11.71
C LEU A 446 -10.10 11.48 13.07
N PRO A 447 -9.85 12.62 13.75
CA PRO A 447 -10.55 12.97 14.98
C PRO A 447 -12.07 12.85 14.83
N ASN A 448 -12.73 12.35 15.87
CA ASN A 448 -14.18 12.12 15.95
C ASN A 448 -14.77 11.14 14.90
N ALA A 449 -14.04 10.72 13.86
CA ALA A 449 -14.57 9.88 12.77
C ALA A 449 -15.12 8.53 13.25
N LEU A 450 -14.40 7.83 14.13
CA LEU A 450 -14.83 6.55 14.70
C LEU A 450 -16.13 6.70 15.51
N ASP A 451 -16.17 7.67 16.45
CA ASP A 451 -17.36 7.92 17.28
C ASP A 451 -18.55 8.42 16.46
N ALA A 452 -18.31 9.22 15.41
CA ALA A 452 -19.35 9.69 14.50
C ALA A 452 -19.96 8.52 13.70
N LEU A 453 -19.12 7.72 13.02
CA LEU A 453 -19.62 6.61 12.18
C LEU A 453 -20.22 5.46 13.00
N ALA A 454 -19.77 5.24 14.24
CA ALA A 454 -20.36 4.27 15.18
C ALA A 454 -21.72 4.72 15.74
N ARG A 455 -22.04 6.03 15.70
CA ARG A 455 -23.33 6.59 16.12
C ARG A 455 -24.39 6.62 15.01
N LEU A 456 -24.03 6.32 13.76
CA LEU A 456 -24.97 6.37 12.64
C LEU A 456 -26.04 5.26 12.74
N ALA A 457 -27.30 5.67 12.61
CA ALA A 457 -28.43 4.76 12.44
C ALA A 457 -28.76 4.45 10.96
N ILE A 458 -28.14 5.17 10.02
CA ILE A 458 -28.36 5.04 8.57
C ILE A 458 -27.17 4.33 7.88
N PRO A 459 -27.39 3.69 6.72
CA PRO A 459 -26.32 3.11 5.90
C PRO A 459 -25.21 4.11 5.55
N ARG A 460 -23.97 3.62 5.51
CA ARG A 460 -22.77 4.36 5.18
C ARG A 460 -21.99 3.59 4.10
N TYR A 461 -21.67 4.26 3.00
CA TYR A 461 -20.90 3.71 1.88
C TYR A 461 -19.62 4.51 1.70
N PHE A 462 -18.51 3.80 1.51
CA PHE A 462 -17.17 4.37 1.36
C PHE A 462 -16.83 4.44 -0.12
N VAL A 463 -16.75 5.64 -0.69
CA VAL A 463 -16.72 5.92 -2.13
C VAL A 463 -15.38 6.57 -2.51
N THR A 464 -14.38 5.75 -2.82
CA THR A 464 -13.01 6.21 -3.08
C THR A 464 -12.64 6.28 -4.56
N ASN A 465 -11.92 7.34 -4.92
CA ASN A 465 -11.30 7.47 -6.24
C ASN A 465 -10.10 6.53 -6.44
N ASN A 466 -9.58 5.90 -5.39
CA ASN A 466 -8.42 5.03 -5.48
C ASN A 466 -8.75 3.70 -6.18
N ALA A 467 -7.93 3.34 -7.18
CA ALA A 467 -8.08 2.15 -8.01
C ALA A 467 -6.93 1.13 -7.84
N SER A 468 -5.95 1.39 -6.97
CA SER A 468 -4.85 0.45 -6.75
C SER A 468 -5.28 -0.77 -5.93
N ARG A 469 -6.14 -0.54 -4.92
CA ARG A 469 -6.70 -1.53 -3.98
C ARG A 469 -8.09 -2.00 -4.38
N ARG A 470 -8.40 -3.26 -4.06
CA ARG A 470 -9.72 -3.90 -4.16
C ARG A 470 -10.65 -3.44 -3.02
N PRO A 471 -11.99 -3.57 -3.17
CA PRO A 471 -12.95 -3.29 -2.09
C PRO A 471 -12.66 -4.04 -0.79
N SER A 472 -12.20 -5.30 -0.88
CA SER A 472 -11.82 -6.15 0.24
C SER A 472 -10.61 -5.64 1.02
N GLU A 473 -9.61 -5.09 0.32
CA GLU A 473 -8.39 -4.52 0.90
C GLU A 473 -8.70 -3.18 1.59
N VAL A 474 -9.55 -2.34 0.99
CA VAL A 474 -10.06 -1.11 1.61
C VAL A 474 -10.92 -1.43 2.84
N ALA A 475 -11.80 -2.43 2.76
CA ALA A 475 -12.61 -2.88 3.89
C ALA A 475 -11.78 -3.55 4.99
N ALA A 476 -10.64 -4.18 4.66
CA ALA A 476 -9.67 -4.65 5.65
C ALA A 476 -8.98 -3.47 6.36
N HIS A 477 -8.48 -2.50 5.60
CA HIS A 477 -7.81 -1.34 6.16
C HIS A 477 -8.71 -0.49 7.06
N LEU A 478 -9.97 -0.28 6.66
CA LEU A 478 -10.96 0.37 7.52
C LEU A 478 -11.16 -0.38 8.85
N ARG A 479 -11.14 -1.72 8.85
CA ARG A 479 -11.23 -2.53 10.07
C ARG A 479 -9.96 -2.47 10.94
N GLU A 480 -8.78 -2.33 10.34
CA GLU A 480 -7.52 -2.09 11.07
C GLU A 480 -7.55 -0.75 11.81
N LEU A 481 -8.12 0.28 11.17
CA LEU A 481 -8.36 1.60 11.77
C LEU A 481 -9.52 1.63 12.79
N GLY A 482 -10.23 0.50 12.97
CA GLY A 482 -11.31 0.34 13.95
C GLY A 482 -12.73 0.56 13.42
N PHE A 483 -12.92 0.84 12.13
CA PHE A 483 -14.24 1.05 11.53
C PHE A 483 -14.95 -0.28 11.20
N GLU A 484 -16.27 -0.30 11.40
CA GLU A 484 -17.15 -1.35 10.92
C GLU A 484 -17.38 -1.22 9.39
N ALA A 485 -16.53 -1.89 8.60
CA ALA A 485 -16.62 -1.96 7.14
C ALA A 485 -16.66 -3.41 6.62
N THR A 486 -17.42 -3.62 5.54
CA THR A 486 -17.40 -4.85 4.72
C THR A 486 -17.26 -4.48 3.25
N ASP A 487 -16.85 -5.44 2.43
CA ASP A 487 -16.56 -5.29 1.00
C ASP A 487 -17.73 -4.68 0.21
N GLU A 488 -18.98 -4.97 0.60
CA GLU A 488 -20.18 -4.43 -0.04
C GLU A 488 -20.38 -2.93 0.23
N LEU A 489 -19.91 -2.43 1.38
CA LEU A 489 -19.98 -1.02 1.76
C LEU A 489 -18.94 -0.16 1.03
N VAL A 490 -17.92 -0.77 0.41
CA VAL A 490 -16.89 -0.05 -0.35
C VAL A 490 -17.24 -0.01 -1.84
N VAL A 491 -17.20 1.20 -2.42
CA VAL A 491 -17.39 1.46 -3.84
C VAL A 491 -16.12 2.13 -4.36
N THR A 492 -15.43 1.50 -5.31
CA THR A 492 -14.16 2.03 -5.86
C THR A 492 -14.30 2.45 -7.32
N SER A 493 -13.50 3.43 -7.73
CA SER A 493 -13.38 3.84 -9.14
C SER A 493 -12.94 2.69 -10.07
N ALA A 494 -12.25 1.67 -9.55
CA ALA A 494 -11.92 0.45 -10.27
C ALA A 494 -13.17 -0.39 -10.61
N GLN A 495 -14.12 -0.55 -9.67
CA GLN A 495 -15.40 -1.22 -9.93
C GLN A 495 -16.24 -0.47 -10.97
N SER A 496 -16.34 0.86 -10.82
CA SER A 496 -17.08 1.70 -11.76
C SER A 496 -16.47 1.63 -13.17
N GLY A 497 -15.15 1.77 -13.28
CA GLY A 497 -14.43 1.66 -14.56
C GLY A 497 -14.53 0.27 -15.19
N ALA A 498 -14.51 -0.80 -14.38
CA ALA A 498 -14.74 -2.16 -14.87
C ALA A 498 -16.15 -2.34 -15.42
N ARG A 499 -17.21 -1.91 -14.70
CA ARG A 499 -18.57 -2.03 -15.24
C ARG A 499 -18.76 -1.17 -16.50
N LEU A 500 -18.19 0.04 -16.53
CA LEU A 500 -18.20 0.92 -17.70
C LEU A 500 -17.58 0.26 -18.94
N LEU A 501 -16.54 -0.59 -18.79
CA LEU A 501 -16.06 -1.46 -19.88
C LEU A 501 -17.14 -2.45 -20.33
N SER A 502 -17.78 -3.16 -19.40
CA SER A 502 -18.78 -4.19 -19.73
C SER A 502 -20.07 -3.63 -20.36
N GLU A 503 -20.36 -2.34 -20.15
CA GLU A 503 -21.45 -1.61 -20.80
C GLU A 503 -21.12 -1.20 -22.26
N HIS A 504 -19.83 -1.05 -22.59
CA HIS A 504 -19.35 -0.54 -23.88
C HIS A 504 -18.64 -1.58 -24.76
N LEU A 505 -18.37 -2.78 -24.25
CA LEU A 505 -17.64 -3.84 -24.95
C LEU A 505 -18.48 -5.10 -25.18
N GLU A 506 -18.33 -5.69 -26.37
CA GLU A 506 -18.92 -6.98 -26.71
C GLU A 506 -18.35 -8.12 -25.81
N PRO A 507 -19.18 -9.07 -25.34
CA PRO A 507 -18.72 -10.17 -24.48
C PRO A 507 -17.53 -10.95 -25.05
N GLY A 508 -16.48 -11.12 -24.24
CA GLY A 508 -15.22 -11.76 -24.66
C GLY A 508 -14.19 -10.82 -25.30
N SER A 509 -14.48 -9.52 -25.40
CA SER A 509 -13.50 -8.47 -25.70
C SER A 509 -12.36 -8.46 -24.68
N ARG A 510 -11.20 -7.89 -25.08
CA ARG A 510 -10.07 -7.64 -24.17
C ARG A 510 -9.90 -6.16 -23.89
N ALA A 511 -9.63 -5.82 -22.63
CA ALA A 511 -9.09 -4.53 -22.21
C ALA A 511 -7.61 -4.65 -21.85
N LEU A 512 -6.81 -3.65 -22.22
CA LEU A 512 -5.43 -3.48 -21.78
C LEU A 512 -5.44 -2.68 -20.48
N VAL A 513 -4.83 -3.24 -19.43
CA VAL A 513 -4.87 -2.65 -18.09
C VAL A 513 -3.56 -1.92 -17.79
N ILE A 514 -3.66 -0.62 -17.54
CA ILE A 514 -2.63 0.22 -16.92
C ILE A 514 -3.04 0.42 -15.46
N GLY A 515 -2.23 -0.04 -14.51
CA GLY A 515 -2.60 -0.09 -13.09
C GLY A 515 -2.23 -1.43 -12.45
N THR A 516 -2.65 -1.63 -11.20
CA THR A 516 -2.34 -2.84 -10.40
C THR A 516 -2.98 -4.10 -10.97
N ASP A 517 -2.67 -5.27 -10.39
CA ASP A 517 -3.45 -6.49 -10.66
C ASP A 517 -4.80 -6.52 -9.93
N GLY A 518 -5.01 -5.66 -8.93
CA GLY A 518 -6.33 -5.39 -8.34
C GLY A 518 -7.30 -4.81 -9.38
N LEU A 519 -6.91 -3.74 -10.07
CA LEU A 519 -7.68 -3.20 -11.21
C LEU A 519 -7.89 -4.25 -12.31
N ALA A 520 -6.86 -5.04 -12.62
CA ALA A 520 -6.99 -6.12 -13.59
C ALA A 520 -7.98 -7.21 -13.15
N GLN A 521 -8.18 -7.41 -11.84
CA GLN A 521 -9.11 -8.40 -11.32
C GLN A 521 -10.56 -7.92 -11.40
N GLU A 522 -10.86 -6.65 -11.08
CA GLU A 522 -12.20 -6.08 -11.28
C GLU A 522 -12.66 -6.22 -12.75
N VAL A 523 -11.75 -6.01 -13.71
CA VAL A 523 -11.99 -6.17 -15.16
C VAL A 523 -12.33 -7.62 -15.52
N ARG A 524 -11.69 -8.61 -14.89
CA ARG A 524 -12.02 -10.04 -15.12
C ARG A 524 -13.38 -10.42 -14.53
N GLU A 525 -13.75 -9.84 -13.39
CA GLU A 525 -14.98 -10.18 -12.66
C GLU A 525 -16.24 -9.66 -13.38
N VAL A 526 -16.14 -8.57 -14.15
CA VAL A 526 -17.19 -8.15 -15.12
C VAL A 526 -17.17 -8.93 -16.44
N GLY A 527 -16.32 -9.95 -16.58
CA GLY A 527 -16.26 -10.83 -17.75
C GLY A 527 -15.46 -10.29 -18.95
N VAL A 528 -14.70 -9.21 -18.77
CA VAL A 528 -13.80 -8.66 -19.81
C VAL A 528 -12.42 -9.30 -19.72
N GLY A 529 -11.86 -9.72 -20.85
CA GLY A 529 -10.52 -10.31 -20.88
C GLY A 529 -9.44 -9.26 -20.61
N VAL A 530 -8.34 -9.63 -19.94
CA VAL A 530 -7.22 -8.73 -19.65
C VAL A 530 -6.03 -9.02 -20.57
N THR A 531 -5.37 -7.95 -21.03
CA THR A 531 -3.99 -7.98 -21.53
C THR A 531 -3.15 -6.85 -20.91
N ARG A 532 -1.83 -6.92 -21.10
CA ARG A 532 -0.86 -5.87 -20.77
C ARG A 532 -0.12 -5.35 -22.02
N SER A 533 -0.49 -5.77 -23.24
CA SER A 533 0.15 -5.33 -24.50
C SER A 533 -0.85 -4.97 -25.61
N ALA A 534 -0.46 -4.02 -26.46
CA ALA A 534 -1.23 -3.55 -27.61
C ALA A 534 -1.27 -4.58 -28.77
N ASP A 535 -0.27 -5.47 -28.88
CA ASP A 535 -0.22 -6.50 -29.94
C ASP A 535 -1.38 -7.51 -29.85
N ASP A 536 -1.95 -7.70 -28.65
CA ASP A 536 -3.17 -8.47 -28.42
C ASP A 536 -4.44 -7.82 -29.00
N ARG A 537 -4.33 -6.61 -29.56
CA ARG A 537 -5.43 -5.80 -30.12
C ARG A 537 -6.60 -5.66 -29.14
N PRO A 538 -6.36 -5.02 -27.97
CA PRO A 538 -7.42 -4.74 -27.01
C PRO A 538 -8.48 -3.82 -27.64
N ALA A 539 -9.75 -4.03 -27.28
CA ALA A 539 -10.86 -3.16 -27.64
C ALA A 539 -10.93 -1.90 -26.76
N ALA A 540 -10.32 -1.95 -25.58
CA ALA A 540 -10.22 -0.81 -24.65
C ALA A 540 -8.87 -0.74 -23.94
N VAL A 541 -8.51 0.45 -23.45
CA VAL A 541 -7.50 0.67 -22.40
C VAL A 541 -8.23 1.16 -21.16
N ILE A 542 -7.99 0.51 -20.02
CA ILE A 542 -8.43 1.01 -18.70
C ILE A 542 -7.21 1.39 -17.87
N GLN A 543 -7.25 2.57 -17.26
CA GLN A 543 -6.12 3.18 -16.58
C GLN A 543 -6.46 3.64 -15.16
N GLY A 544 -5.80 3.04 -14.17
CA GLY A 544 -5.77 3.52 -12.79
C GLY A 544 -4.35 3.59 -12.23
N HIS A 545 -4.22 4.16 -11.03
CA HIS A 545 -2.91 4.35 -10.39
C HIS A 545 -2.18 3.02 -10.13
N SER A 546 -0.87 3.02 -10.36
CA SER A 546 0.07 2.01 -9.88
C SER A 546 1.49 2.60 -9.86
N PRO A 547 2.29 2.40 -8.79
CA PRO A 547 3.68 2.85 -8.73
C PRO A 547 4.56 2.31 -9.88
N GLY A 548 4.25 1.11 -10.38
CA GLY A 548 4.95 0.49 -11.51
C GLY A 548 4.59 1.07 -12.89
N THR A 549 3.79 2.14 -12.98
CA THR A 549 3.38 2.76 -14.25
C THR A 549 4.50 3.62 -14.84
N GLY A 550 5.30 3.03 -15.73
CA GLY A 550 6.40 3.70 -16.42
C GLY A 550 6.18 3.92 -17.92
N TRP A 551 7.24 4.37 -18.59
CA TRP A 551 7.25 4.65 -20.03
C TRP A 551 6.78 3.46 -20.90
N ALA A 552 7.11 2.23 -20.50
CA ALA A 552 6.72 1.03 -21.26
C ALA A 552 5.21 0.83 -21.28
N GLN A 553 4.56 0.86 -20.11
CA GLN A 553 3.12 0.70 -19.96
C GLN A 553 2.36 1.84 -20.67
N LEU A 554 2.83 3.08 -20.53
CA LEU A 554 2.25 4.23 -21.24
C LEU A 554 2.44 4.13 -22.77
N SER A 555 3.51 3.50 -23.25
CA SER A 555 3.72 3.26 -24.69
C SER A 555 2.73 2.24 -25.25
N GLU A 556 2.49 1.12 -24.55
CA GLU A 556 1.47 0.13 -24.94
C GLU A 556 0.06 0.75 -24.96
N ALA A 557 -0.30 1.56 -23.94
CA ALA A 557 -1.55 2.32 -23.94
C ALA A 557 -1.65 3.30 -25.12
N ALA A 558 -0.59 4.07 -25.39
CA ALA A 558 -0.59 5.03 -26.49
C ALA A 558 -0.77 4.34 -27.85
N LEU A 559 -0.18 3.15 -28.06
CA LEU A 559 -0.37 2.33 -29.25
C LEU A 559 -1.83 1.85 -29.39
N ALA A 560 -2.40 1.29 -28.33
CA ALA A 560 -3.78 0.80 -28.32
C ALA A 560 -4.81 1.94 -28.56
N ILE A 561 -4.65 3.08 -27.87
CA ILE A 561 -5.50 4.28 -28.03
C ILE A 561 -5.40 4.82 -29.47
N ARG A 562 -4.20 4.86 -30.06
CA ARG A 562 -3.99 5.29 -31.46
C ARG A 562 -4.55 4.28 -32.47
N ALA A 563 -4.65 3.01 -32.12
CA ALA A 563 -5.32 1.97 -32.91
C ALA A 563 -6.86 2.02 -32.81
N GLY A 564 -7.41 2.88 -31.94
CA GLY A 564 -8.86 3.09 -31.79
C GLY A 564 -9.52 2.37 -30.61
N ALA A 565 -8.73 1.84 -29.66
CA ALA A 565 -9.28 1.28 -28.43
C ALA A 565 -10.01 2.37 -27.59
N LEU A 566 -11.15 2.02 -27.01
CA LEU A 566 -11.87 2.85 -26.04
C LEU A 566 -10.98 3.15 -24.82
N TRP A 567 -10.85 4.41 -24.41
CA TRP A 567 -10.02 4.75 -23.24
C TRP A 567 -10.88 5.11 -22.04
N ILE A 568 -10.66 4.42 -20.92
CA ILE A 568 -11.28 4.70 -19.62
C ILE A 568 -10.18 5.00 -18.60
N ALA A 569 -10.36 6.07 -17.82
CA ALA A 569 -9.53 6.38 -16.66
C ALA A 569 -10.37 6.21 -15.38
N THR A 570 -9.83 5.54 -14.37
CA THR A 570 -10.53 5.33 -13.09
C THR A 570 -10.69 6.66 -12.35
N ASN A 571 -9.67 7.51 -12.35
CA ASN A 571 -9.76 8.91 -11.92
C ASN A 571 -8.81 9.77 -12.76
N VAL A 572 -8.92 11.10 -12.62
CA VAL A 572 -8.02 12.08 -13.24
C VAL A 572 -7.29 12.94 -12.21
N ASP A 573 -7.11 12.42 -11.00
CA ASP A 573 -6.48 13.12 -9.88
C ASP A 573 -5.01 13.41 -10.21
N ALA A 574 -4.65 14.69 -10.36
CA ALA A 574 -3.32 15.08 -10.81
C ALA A 574 -2.20 14.68 -9.83
N THR A 575 -2.51 14.70 -8.54
CA THR A 575 -1.62 14.39 -7.43
C THR A 575 -2.16 13.27 -6.55
N LEU A 576 -1.26 12.60 -5.82
CA LEU A 576 -1.56 11.61 -4.79
C LEU A 576 -0.94 12.09 -3.46
N PRO A 577 -1.70 12.30 -2.37
CA PRO A 577 -1.13 12.65 -1.08
C PRO A 577 -0.19 11.58 -0.52
N SER A 578 0.84 12.00 0.22
CA SER A 578 1.74 11.13 0.99
C SER A 578 2.38 11.92 2.13
N GLU A 579 3.00 11.24 3.10
CA GLU A 579 3.79 11.88 4.18
C GLU A 579 4.99 12.68 3.62
N ARG A 580 5.42 12.38 2.39
CA ARG A 580 6.48 13.09 1.64
C ARG A 580 5.95 14.27 0.79
N GLY A 581 4.67 14.60 0.91
CA GLY A 581 3.97 15.62 0.10
C GLY A 581 3.21 15.04 -1.09
N LEU A 582 2.84 15.92 -2.04
CA LEU A 582 2.04 15.55 -3.21
C LEU A 582 2.86 14.81 -4.27
N LEU A 583 2.60 13.51 -4.43
CA LEU A 583 3.18 12.64 -5.46
C LEU A 583 2.39 12.70 -6.77
N VAL A 584 2.88 12.00 -7.80
CA VAL A 584 2.26 11.93 -9.14
C VAL A 584 1.01 11.05 -9.11
N GLY A 585 -0.17 11.66 -9.26
CA GLY A 585 -1.46 10.97 -9.34
C GLY A 585 -1.74 10.36 -10.72
N ASN A 586 -2.82 9.58 -10.85
CA ASN A 586 -3.18 8.95 -12.13
C ASN A 586 -3.51 10.00 -13.21
N GLY A 587 -4.09 11.15 -12.84
CA GLY A 587 -4.37 12.27 -13.72
C GLY A 587 -3.13 12.81 -14.44
N SER A 588 -1.96 12.78 -13.79
CA SER A 588 -0.70 13.15 -14.43
C SER A 588 -0.25 12.12 -15.47
N MET A 589 -0.48 10.82 -15.21
CA MET A 589 -0.24 9.75 -16.19
C MET A 589 -1.26 9.79 -17.35
N VAL A 590 -2.51 10.16 -17.07
CA VAL A 590 -3.55 10.45 -18.07
C VAL A 590 -3.12 11.65 -18.93
N ALA A 591 -2.60 12.73 -18.33
CA ALA A 591 -2.12 13.91 -19.06
C ALA A 591 -0.96 13.57 -20.02
N ALA A 592 -0.04 12.68 -19.61
CA ALA A 592 1.00 12.16 -20.49
C ALA A 592 0.40 11.44 -21.71
N LEU A 593 -0.63 10.61 -21.52
CA LEU A 593 -1.33 9.92 -22.62
C LEU A 593 -2.19 10.85 -23.49
N ARG A 594 -2.87 11.85 -22.90
CA ARG A 594 -3.59 12.92 -23.63
C ARG A 594 -2.64 13.59 -24.63
N ASN A 595 -1.51 14.08 -24.13
CA ASN A 595 -0.45 14.69 -24.94
C ASN A 595 0.15 13.71 -25.98
N ALA A 596 0.37 12.44 -25.62
CA ALA A 596 0.96 11.45 -26.50
C ALA A 596 0.00 10.91 -27.59
N THR A 597 -1.32 11.12 -27.47
CA THR A 597 -2.32 10.52 -28.38
C THR A 597 -3.26 11.52 -29.06
N GLY A 598 -3.50 12.71 -28.47
CA GLY A 598 -4.54 13.63 -28.90
C GLY A 598 -5.96 13.10 -28.65
N LYS A 599 -6.13 12.29 -27.59
CA LYS A 599 -7.40 11.69 -27.16
C LYS A 599 -7.71 12.05 -25.72
N GLU A 600 -8.96 11.80 -25.34
CA GLU A 600 -9.50 11.98 -23.99
C GLU A 600 -10.08 10.64 -23.50
N PRO A 601 -9.94 10.30 -22.20
CA PRO A 601 -10.59 9.14 -21.61
C PRO A 601 -12.05 9.47 -21.21
N MET A 602 -12.88 8.43 -21.13
CA MET A 602 -14.05 8.47 -20.24
C MET A 602 -13.56 8.32 -18.79
N VAL A 603 -13.99 9.18 -17.88
CA VAL A 603 -13.64 9.10 -16.46
C VAL A 603 -14.73 8.34 -15.71
N ALA A 604 -14.34 7.36 -14.88
CA ALA A 604 -15.29 6.54 -14.13
C ALA A 604 -15.51 7.04 -12.68
N GLY A 605 -14.45 7.51 -12.03
CA GLY A 605 -14.46 8.07 -10.68
C GLY A 605 -14.88 9.55 -10.63
N LYS A 606 -15.01 10.04 -9.40
CA LYS A 606 -15.35 11.43 -9.06
C LYS A 606 -14.42 12.43 -9.77
N PRO A 607 -14.92 13.58 -10.26
CA PRO A 607 -16.30 14.06 -10.16
C PRO A 607 -17.28 13.43 -11.17
N ALA A 608 -16.85 12.48 -12.00
CA ALA A 608 -17.73 11.90 -13.01
C ALA A 608 -18.87 11.08 -12.39
N ALA A 609 -20.07 11.25 -12.95
CA ALA A 609 -21.31 10.63 -12.48
C ALA A 609 -21.29 9.09 -12.28
N PRO A 610 -20.52 8.25 -13.03
CA PRO A 610 -20.62 6.79 -12.89
C PRO A 610 -20.35 6.28 -11.46
N LEU A 611 -19.24 6.65 -10.80
CA LEU A 611 -18.95 6.18 -9.44
C LEU A 611 -19.99 6.66 -8.41
N MET A 612 -20.55 7.85 -8.59
CA MET A 612 -21.59 8.35 -7.69
C MET A 612 -22.93 7.63 -7.94
N ALA A 613 -23.32 7.42 -9.20
CA ALA A 613 -24.47 6.62 -9.60
C ALA A 613 -24.41 5.18 -9.04
N ASP A 614 -23.22 4.57 -9.05
CA ASP A 614 -22.97 3.24 -8.47
C ASP A 614 -23.25 3.21 -6.97
N ALA A 615 -22.77 4.22 -6.25
CA ALA A 615 -22.95 4.34 -4.81
C ALA A 615 -24.43 4.55 -4.45
N ILE A 616 -25.14 5.42 -5.18
CA ILE A 616 -26.59 5.65 -5.02
C ILE A 616 -27.37 4.36 -5.32
N ALA A 617 -27.09 3.69 -6.44
CA ALA A 617 -27.78 2.47 -6.85
C ALA A 617 -27.54 1.29 -5.89
N ARG A 618 -26.35 1.23 -5.26
CA ARG A 618 -26.03 0.25 -4.23
C ARG A 618 -26.71 0.58 -2.89
N ALA A 619 -26.74 1.86 -2.51
CA ALA A 619 -27.42 2.34 -1.32
C ALA A 619 -28.95 2.17 -1.38
N ARG A 620 -29.54 2.32 -2.58
CA ARG A 620 -31.00 2.39 -2.80
C ARG A 620 -31.66 3.52 -2.00
N ALA A 621 -30.87 4.55 -1.73
CA ALA A 621 -31.23 5.76 -0.99
C ALA A 621 -32.13 6.67 -1.83
N SER A 622 -32.99 7.42 -1.16
CA SER A 622 -33.88 8.44 -1.75
C SER A 622 -33.44 9.87 -1.44
N ALA A 623 -32.69 10.05 -0.36
CA ALA A 623 -32.02 11.29 0.04
C ALA A 623 -30.64 10.95 0.66
N PRO A 624 -29.68 10.43 -0.12
CA PRO A 624 -28.31 10.26 0.35
C PRO A 624 -27.62 11.62 0.50
N LEU A 625 -26.62 11.70 1.37
CA LEU A 625 -25.70 12.84 1.50
C LEU A 625 -24.31 12.44 0.99
N VAL A 626 -23.71 13.24 0.11
CA VAL A 626 -22.28 13.11 -0.21
C VAL A 626 -21.46 13.84 0.86
N VAL A 627 -20.44 13.20 1.42
CA VAL A 627 -19.53 13.81 2.41
C VAL A 627 -18.09 13.59 1.97
N GLY A 628 -17.31 14.67 1.86
CA GLY A 628 -15.95 14.63 1.36
C GLY A 628 -15.16 15.89 1.71
N ASP A 629 -13.87 15.90 1.45
CA ASP A 629 -12.95 17.02 1.73
C ASP A 629 -12.46 17.73 0.45
N ARG A 630 -12.93 17.29 -0.73
CA ARG A 630 -12.54 17.87 -2.02
C ARG A 630 -13.70 18.48 -2.79
N LEU A 631 -13.56 19.77 -3.08
CA LEU A 631 -14.46 20.54 -3.93
C LEU A 631 -14.54 19.97 -5.36
N ASP A 632 -13.40 19.65 -5.97
CA ASP A 632 -13.24 19.22 -7.36
C ASP A 632 -13.52 17.72 -7.63
N THR A 633 -13.74 16.92 -6.59
CA THR A 633 -14.16 15.51 -6.74
C THR A 633 -15.48 15.22 -6.05
N ASP A 634 -15.61 15.53 -4.76
CA ASP A 634 -16.73 15.04 -3.95
C ASP A 634 -17.95 15.93 -4.12
N ILE A 635 -17.72 17.24 -3.99
CA ILE A 635 -18.79 18.24 -4.08
C ILE A 635 -19.27 18.38 -5.52
N GLU A 636 -18.35 18.51 -6.49
CA GLU A 636 -18.68 18.48 -7.92
C GLU A 636 -19.34 17.16 -8.34
N GLY A 637 -18.88 16.03 -7.78
CA GLY A 637 -19.50 14.72 -8.02
C GLY A 637 -20.92 14.60 -7.48
N GLY A 638 -21.24 15.22 -6.35
CA GLY A 638 -22.60 15.32 -5.81
C GLY A 638 -23.49 16.26 -6.64
N HIS A 639 -22.96 17.43 -7.02
CA HIS A 639 -23.64 18.38 -7.89
C HIS A 639 -23.96 17.76 -9.27
N ALA A 640 -23.03 17.02 -9.87
CA ALA A 640 -23.18 16.37 -11.17
C ALA A 640 -24.30 15.31 -11.22
N VAL A 641 -24.73 14.78 -10.07
CA VAL A 641 -25.89 13.87 -9.95
C VAL A 641 -27.12 14.50 -9.28
N GLY A 642 -27.03 15.78 -8.89
CA GLY A 642 -28.14 16.54 -8.30
C GLY A 642 -28.47 16.17 -6.85
N ILE A 643 -27.45 15.90 -6.03
CA ILE A 643 -27.59 15.43 -4.64
C ILE A 643 -26.90 16.39 -3.68
N GLU A 644 -27.46 16.58 -2.48
CA GLU A 644 -26.88 17.45 -1.46
C GLU A 644 -25.51 16.93 -0.98
N SER A 645 -24.63 17.86 -0.62
CA SER A 645 -23.23 17.58 -0.31
C SER A 645 -22.72 18.37 0.89
N ALA A 646 -21.87 17.74 1.70
CA ALA A 646 -21.23 18.32 2.87
C ALA A 646 -19.70 18.28 2.72
N LEU A 647 -19.05 19.44 2.75
CA LEU A 647 -17.60 19.54 2.83
C LEU A 647 -17.14 19.36 4.28
N VAL A 648 -16.17 18.49 4.54
CA VAL A 648 -15.42 18.47 5.82
C VAL A 648 -14.09 19.21 5.66
N LEU A 649 -13.70 19.99 6.67
CA LEU A 649 -12.47 20.81 6.66
C LEU A 649 -11.23 20.05 7.20
N THR A 650 -11.23 18.71 7.11
CA THR A 650 -10.16 17.83 7.61
C THR A 650 -9.13 17.40 6.56
N GLY A 651 -9.35 17.69 5.27
CA GLY A 651 -8.55 17.17 4.17
C GLY A 651 -7.99 18.24 3.22
N VAL A 652 -8.23 18.10 1.92
CA VAL A 652 -7.48 18.81 0.87
C VAL A 652 -7.99 20.22 0.57
N SER A 653 -9.30 20.45 0.45
CA SER A 653 -9.83 21.77 0.12
C SER A 653 -9.87 22.68 1.35
N THR A 654 -9.24 23.85 1.25
CA THR A 654 -9.21 24.84 2.33
C THR A 654 -10.47 25.72 2.34
N VAL A 655 -10.63 26.52 3.39
CA VAL A 655 -11.65 27.57 3.43
C VAL A 655 -11.41 28.62 2.33
N ASP A 656 -10.16 28.95 2.00
CA ASP A 656 -9.86 29.91 0.93
C ASP A 656 -10.26 29.35 -0.45
N ASP A 657 -10.09 28.05 -0.70
CA ASP A 657 -10.60 27.38 -1.91
C ASP A 657 -12.14 27.38 -1.95
N LEU A 658 -12.79 27.11 -0.81
CA LEU A 658 -14.25 27.14 -0.67
C LEU A 658 -14.83 28.52 -1.01
N LEU A 659 -14.18 29.61 -0.59
CA LEU A 659 -14.62 30.97 -0.92
C LEU A 659 -14.46 31.31 -2.41
N ALA A 660 -13.45 30.73 -3.07
CA ALA A 660 -13.22 30.89 -4.51
C ALA A 660 -14.06 29.95 -5.39
N ALA A 661 -14.79 28.98 -4.81
CA ALA A 661 -15.40 27.87 -5.53
C ALA A 661 -16.41 28.30 -6.64
N PRO A 662 -16.28 27.78 -7.88
CA PRO A 662 -17.27 27.95 -8.94
C PRO A 662 -18.59 27.22 -8.58
N PRO A 663 -19.75 27.63 -9.15
CA PRO A 663 -21.06 27.12 -8.74
C PRO A 663 -21.19 25.60 -8.65
N GLU A 664 -20.59 24.87 -9.58
CA GLU A 664 -20.57 23.41 -9.67
C GLU A 664 -19.79 22.72 -8.54
N GLN A 665 -18.94 23.45 -7.81
CA GLN A 665 -18.10 22.95 -6.72
C GLN A 665 -18.56 23.44 -5.34
N ARG A 666 -19.75 24.05 -5.23
CA ARG A 666 -20.25 24.64 -3.98
C ARG A 666 -21.04 23.63 -3.13
N PRO A 667 -20.61 23.32 -1.89
CA PRO A 667 -21.31 22.38 -1.02
C PRO A 667 -22.62 22.96 -0.45
N THR A 668 -23.56 22.08 -0.11
CA THR A 668 -24.81 22.45 0.58
C THR A 668 -24.57 22.73 2.07
N TYR A 669 -23.62 22.01 2.68
CA TYR A 669 -23.25 22.09 4.09
C TYR A 669 -21.73 22.18 4.25
N VAL A 670 -21.25 22.83 5.32
CA VAL A 670 -19.82 22.83 5.66
C VAL A 670 -19.66 22.41 7.12
N LEU A 671 -18.80 21.41 7.34
CA LEU A 671 -18.54 20.76 8.61
C LEU A 671 -17.05 20.93 8.97
N GLU A 672 -16.76 21.06 10.26
CA GLU A 672 -15.36 21.01 10.72
C GLU A 672 -14.79 19.58 10.59
N ASP A 673 -15.55 18.59 11.07
CA ASP A 673 -15.27 17.16 10.92
C ASP A 673 -16.59 16.35 10.91
N LEU A 674 -16.50 15.02 10.90
CA LEU A 674 -17.68 14.13 10.89
C LEU A 674 -18.58 14.21 12.14
N ALA A 675 -18.17 14.83 13.25
CA ALA A 675 -19.09 15.14 14.35
C ALA A 675 -20.16 16.16 13.94
N GLY A 676 -19.87 16.98 12.92
CA GLY A 676 -20.80 17.93 12.31
C GLY A 676 -22.10 17.30 11.79
N LEU A 677 -22.08 16.00 11.47
CA LEU A 677 -23.28 15.24 11.07
C LEU A 677 -24.39 15.24 12.14
N PHE A 678 -24.03 15.46 13.41
CA PHE A 678 -24.95 15.48 14.57
C PHE A 678 -25.20 16.89 15.11
N VAL A 679 -24.86 17.93 14.34
CA VAL A 679 -25.19 19.33 14.63
C VAL A 679 -26.53 19.67 13.96
N ASP A 680 -27.23 20.68 14.50
CA ASP A 680 -28.40 21.30 13.86
C ASP A 680 -28.12 21.58 12.38
N ILE A 681 -28.95 21.02 11.49
CA ILE A 681 -28.76 21.11 10.05
C ILE A 681 -28.72 22.56 9.55
N GLU A 682 -29.49 23.46 10.17
CA GLU A 682 -29.52 24.86 9.75
C GLU A 682 -28.30 25.64 10.26
N ALA A 683 -27.55 25.13 11.24
CA ALA A 683 -26.29 25.74 11.71
C ALA A 683 -25.06 25.36 10.87
N VAL A 684 -25.18 24.35 9.99
CA VAL A 684 -24.12 23.91 9.06
C VAL A 684 -24.47 24.15 7.59
N ARG A 685 -25.71 24.52 7.28
CA ARG A 685 -26.16 24.94 5.93
C ARG A 685 -25.47 26.23 5.48
N VAL A 686 -25.02 26.27 4.24
CA VAL A 686 -24.48 27.48 3.60
C VAL A 686 -25.62 28.48 3.35
N ALA A 687 -25.75 29.44 4.27
CA ALA A 687 -26.79 30.46 4.33
C ALA A 687 -26.36 31.60 5.29
N ASP A 688 -27.15 32.67 5.41
CA ASP A 688 -26.97 33.69 6.45
C ASP A 688 -27.16 33.08 7.86
N GLN A 689 -26.17 33.21 8.75
CA GLN A 689 -26.17 32.56 10.07
C GLN A 689 -26.39 33.55 11.23
N PRO A 690 -27.28 33.26 12.21
CA PRO A 690 -27.59 34.16 13.31
C PRO A 690 -26.37 34.55 14.17
N GLY A 691 -26.16 35.86 14.32
CA GLY A 691 -25.11 36.44 15.17
C GLY A 691 -23.75 36.64 14.50
N TRP A 692 -23.61 36.28 13.22
CA TRP A 692 -22.48 36.70 12.37
C TRP A 692 -22.89 37.88 11.49
N GLU A 693 -21.99 38.86 11.38
CA GLU A 693 -22.15 40.07 10.56
C GLU A 693 -21.01 40.05 9.53
N ILE A 694 -21.33 39.88 8.25
CA ILE A 694 -20.35 39.69 7.17
C ILE A 694 -20.64 40.67 6.03
N GLU A 695 -19.63 41.45 5.63
CA GLU A 695 -19.72 42.44 4.55
C GLU A 695 -18.61 42.22 3.52
N VAL A 696 -18.94 42.32 2.23
CA VAL A 696 -17.96 42.26 1.13
C VAL A 696 -17.82 43.63 0.48
N ASP A 697 -16.59 44.14 0.45
CA ASP A 697 -16.21 45.48 -0.01
C ASP A 697 -15.08 45.33 -1.06
N GLY A 698 -15.49 45.16 -2.32
CA GLY A 698 -14.59 44.73 -3.40
C GLY A 698 -14.05 43.33 -3.11
N SER A 699 -12.72 43.21 -3.01
CA SER A 699 -12.05 41.96 -2.61
C SER A 699 -11.86 41.79 -1.09
N THR A 700 -12.33 42.72 -0.26
CA THR A 700 -12.20 42.62 1.21
C THR A 700 -13.47 42.05 1.84
N VAL A 701 -13.37 40.90 2.51
CA VAL A 701 -14.47 40.26 3.24
C VAL A 701 -14.29 40.52 4.74
N ARG A 702 -15.16 41.35 5.33
CA ARG A 702 -15.11 41.70 6.77
C ARG A 702 -16.05 40.81 7.56
N VAL A 703 -15.57 40.30 8.70
CA VAL A 703 -16.26 39.31 9.53
C VAL A 703 -16.29 39.76 10.99
N ALA A 704 -17.49 40.00 11.51
CA ALA A 704 -17.75 40.46 12.86
C ALA A 704 -18.89 39.66 13.52
N GLY A 705 -19.13 39.92 14.80
CA GLY A 705 -20.19 39.27 15.59
C GLY A 705 -19.69 38.17 16.52
N SER A 706 -20.63 37.34 16.98
CA SER A 706 -20.40 36.26 17.95
C SER A 706 -21.48 35.16 17.83
N GLY A 707 -21.72 34.70 16.60
CA GLY A 707 -22.68 33.64 16.30
C GLY A 707 -22.18 32.25 16.75
N ALA A 708 -22.94 31.22 16.40
CA ALA A 708 -22.51 29.84 16.62
C ALA A 708 -21.29 29.52 15.74
N VAL A 709 -20.24 28.93 16.31
CA VAL A 709 -18.95 28.67 15.62
C VAL A 709 -19.11 27.81 14.37
N ALA A 710 -20.04 26.83 14.39
CA ALA A 710 -20.35 26.00 13.22
C ALA A 710 -20.85 26.82 12.03
N GLY A 711 -21.65 27.86 12.27
CA GLY A 711 -22.20 28.74 11.23
C GLY A 711 -21.23 29.80 10.69
N LEU A 712 -19.99 29.88 11.20
CA LEU A 712 -19.05 30.92 10.76
C LEU A 712 -18.64 30.74 9.29
N VAL A 713 -18.16 29.53 8.93
CA VAL A 713 -17.72 29.23 7.56
C VAL A 713 -18.91 29.13 6.57
N PRO A 714 -20.05 28.50 6.92
CA PRO A 714 -21.24 28.54 6.08
C PRO A 714 -21.74 29.96 5.74
N ALA A 715 -21.75 30.90 6.69
CA ALA A 715 -22.12 32.28 6.38
C ALA A 715 -21.06 33.01 5.54
N LEU A 716 -19.77 32.76 5.82
CA LEU A 716 -18.67 33.36 5.07
C LEU A 716 -18.72 32.95 3.59
N ALA A 717 -18.99 31.66 3.32
CA ALA A 717 -19.21 31.14 1.98
C ALA A 717 -20.45 31.77 1.31
N ALA A 718 -21.61 31.75 1.97
CA ALA A 718 -22.87 32.26 1.41
C ALA A 718 -22.77 33.73 0.97
N VAL A 719 -22.24 34.61 1.82
CA VAL A 719 -22.11 36.04 1.51
C VAL A 719 -21.04 36.30 0.45
N THR A 720 -19.92 35.55 0.49
CA THR A 720 -18.84 35.70 -0.52
C THR A 720 -19.29 35.25 -1.90
N TRP A 721 -19.92 34.08 -2.03
CA TRP A 721 -20.46 33.60 -3.30
C TRP A 721 -21.52 34.53 -3.87
N SER A 722 -22.41 35.08 -3.02
CA SER A 722 -23.40 36.08 -3.42
C SER A 722 -22.74 37.34 -4.03
N ALA A 723 -21.63 37.80 -3.46
CA ALA A 723 -20.85 38.93 -3.99
C ALA A 723 -20.07 38.60 -5.27
N VAL A 724 -19.55 37.38 -5.41
CA VAL A 724 -18.88 36.89 -6.63
C VAL A 724 -19.87 36.73 -7.78
N ASP A 725 -21.02 36.09 -7.54
CA ASP A 725 -22.08 35.88 -8.54
C ASP A 725 -22.74 37.19 -8.99
N ALA A 726 -22.80 38.19 -8.11
CA ALA A 726 -23.21 39.55 -8.43
C ALA A 726 -22.15 40.34 -9.23
N GLY A 727 -20.93 39.80 -9.41
CA GLY A 727 -19.80 40.46 -10.07
C GLY A 727 -19.22 41.64 -9.28
N SER A 728 -19.41 41.68 -7.96
CA SER A 728 -18.89 42.73 -7.07
C SER A 728 -17.59 42.37 -6.35
N ALA A 729 -17.17 41.10 -6.39
CA ALA A 729 -15.91 40.58 -5.89
C ALA A 729 -15.24 39.67 -6.94
N ASP A 730 -13.90 39.65 -6.97
CA ASP A 730 -13.12 38.67 -7.73
C ASP A 730 -12.72 37.52 -6.79
N PRO A 731 -13.07 36.25 -7.09
CA PRO A 731 -12.77 35.12 -6.20
C PRO A 731 -11.26 34.87 -6.02
N THR A 732 -10.41 35.36 -6.94
CA THR A 732 -8.95 35.17 -6.90
C THR A 732 -8.21 36.25 -6.13
N GLU A 733 -8.87 37.38 -5.78
CA GLU A 733 -8.26 38.47 -5.02
C GLU A 733 -8.74 38.58 -3.56
N LEU A 734 -9.63 37.69 -3.12
CA LEU A 734 -10.31 37.73 -1.82
C LEU A 734 -9.35 37.84 -0.62
N ARG A 735 -9.73 38.66 0.36
CA ARG A 735 -8.99 38.92 1.60
C ARG A 735 -9.93 38.98 2.79
N VAL A 736 -9.85 37.98 3.66
CA VAL A 736 -10.70 37.91 4.86
C VAL A 736 -10.09 38.76 5.98
N VAL A 737 -10.94 39.54 6.67
CA VAL A 737 -10.60 40.41 7.80
C VAL A 737 -11.55 40.07 8.94
N ALA A 738 -11.03 39.57 10.05
CA ALA A 738 -11.85 39.11 11.16
C ALA A 738 -11.33 39.57 12.53
N GLU A 739 -12.25 39.82 13.45
CA GLU A 739 -11.96 40.17 14.85
C GLU A 739 -12.49 39.11 15.84
N GLY A 740 -11.98 39.14 17.07
CA GLY A 740 -12.50 38.33 18.18
C GLY A 740 -12.58 36.83 17.89
N VAL A 741 -13.74 36.23 18.15
CA VAL A 741 -13.97 34.78 18.01
C VAL A 741 -13.85 34.32 16.55
N ALA A 742 -14.32 35.14 15.59
CA ALA A 742 -14.20 34.82 14.18
C ALA A 742 -12.73 34.72 13.76
N ARG A 743 -11.89 35.66 14.24
CA ARG A 743 -10.45 35.65 13.99
C ARG A 743 -9.80 34.35 14.44
N THR A 744 -9.93 34.01 15.72
CA THR A 744 -9.31 32.81 16.30
C THR A 744 -9.77 31.53 15.60
N LYS A 745 -11.04 31.45 15.17
CA LYS A 745 -11.52 30.30 14.43
C LYS A 745 -10.94 30.20 13.02
N LEU A 746 -10.95 31.29 12.27
CA LEU A 746 -10.43 31.31 10.89
C LEU A 746 -8.92 31.06 10.86
N GLU A 747 -8.15 31.62 11.79
CA GLU A 747 -6.72 31.32 11.98
C GLU A 747 -6.49 29.83 12.33
N SER A 748 -7.36 29.20 13.13
CA SER A 748 -7.28 27.76 13.43
C SER A 748 -7.66 26.85 12.25
N LEU A 749 -8.31 27.39 11.22
CA LEU A 749 -8.63 26.72 9.95
C LEU A 749 -7.66 27.09 8.81
N GLY A 750 -6.54 27.76 9.13
CA GLY A 750 -5.49 28.10 8.17
C GLY A 750 -5.76 29.31 7.26
N VAL A 751 -6.88 30.02 7.45
CA VAL A 751 -7.28 31.17 6.60
C VAL A 751 -6.28 32.31 6.72
N THR A 752 -5.84 32.86 5.58
CA THR A 752 -4.88 33.97 5.57
C THR A 752 -5.57 35.32 5.81
N LEU A 753 -5.72 35.68 7.09
CA LEU A 753 -6.34 36.96 7.48
C LEU A 753 -5.45 38.18 7.22
N VAL A 754 -6.08 39.28 6.77
CA VAL A 754 -5.41 40.54 6.43
C VAL A 754 -5.80 41.67 7.39
N GLY A 755 -5.02 41.83 8.47
CA GLY A 755 -5.18 42.89 9.48
C GLY A 755 -4.56 42.52 10.81
#